data_AF-A0A2U8QYX2-F1
#
_entry.id   AF-A0A2U8QYX2-F1
#
_cell.length_a   1.000
_cell.length_b   1.000
_cell.length_c   1.000
_cell.angle_alpha   90.00
_cell.angle_beta   90.00
_cell.angle_gamma   90.00
#
_symmetry.space_group_name_H-M   'P 1'
#
loop_
_entity.id
_entity.type
_entity.pdbx_description
1 polymer ?
#
loop_
_entity_poly.entity_id
_entity_poly.type
_entity_poly.pdbx_seq_one_letter_code
_entity_poly.pdbx_strand_id
1 'polypeptide(L)'
;MKKIIYLLAIISHLSIAQTSPFIHVDQFGYRPSHTKVAVISNPIEGFNANESFSPNSVLQVKNATTQAVVFSANIQLWNNGMLHAQSGDQGWWFDFSAVTQAGEYYIYDPLNNVSSAVFTISENVYDPVLQAAFKMFYYNRCGIEKVSPYAATGFTDAISFTQDTYSRDVYDQGNTATEKDMSGGWFDAGDYNKYVTFAENPIHDLLWAYQENALLFGDNMNIPESGNGIPDILDEIKWELDWLLKMINTDGSVHIKIGSKSYSENLFAPPSANTDLRYYAPVCTSSTIAATAMLAHSAIIFEQIPSLSTYTQTLENKAISCWNWVLPHLNNNTLYENCDDGSVKSGDADKSSQEQYQMALVAAIYLYALTGDTAYNQYIINHIYDAGEIASYDWNNYTIKTSDALLYYTTLSGADSSTVSTIINSANVVASGNWNHNFFFENDTDLYRAFNNDWNYHWGSNNQKSNIGILNYIFSKYGINTSTTTSYNLRAKEQIHYFHGVNPLSLVYLTNMNNLGAEKSLNEMFHTWFSDGTVWDNAQTSTYGPAPGFVTGGANQYYYANTSLSPPYNQPPQKSYLDFNTSSDSSWEISEPAIYYQASYLRLLAQVMSLDENDNVLSTDVVTQEPVKKYAIVPNAVDNEFSIQSEKSEDIVVKIFNINGKSIFEFNTKTNQPIEALFLTKGLYIVQVKDSESTFNLKLIKK
;
A
#
# COMPACT_ATOMS: atom_id res chain seq x y z
N MET A 1 62.05 -38.99 12.54
CA MET A 1 61.03 -39.19 11.48
C MET A 1 59.65 -38.93 12.06
N LYS A 2 59.13 -37.70 11.94
CA LYS A 2 57.77 -37.35 12.36
C LYS A 2 56.85 -37.54 11.14
N LYS A 3 55.87 -38.44 11.25
CA LYS A 3 54.84 -38.67 10.24
C LYS A 3 53.87 -37.49 10.25
N ILE A 4 53.77 -36.77 9.14
CA ILE A 4 52.73 -35.77 8.89
C ILE A 4 51.52 -36.54 8.36
N ILE A 5 50.39 -36.45 9.05
CA ILE A 5 49.10 -36.98 8.61
C ILE A 5 48.40 -35.83 7.88
N TYR A 6 48.16 -35.99 6.59
CA TYR A 6 47.30 -35.09 5.83
C TYR A 6 45.84 -35.48 6.09
N LEU A 7 45.09 -34.60 6.76
CA LEU A 7 43.64 -34.70 6.88
C LEU A 7 43.04 -34.20 5.56
N LEU A 8 42.54 -35.11 4.71
CA LEU A 8 41.72 -34.72 3.56
C LEU A 8 40.36 -34.26 4.09
N ALA A 9 40.10 -32.95 4.06
CA ALA A 9 38.77 -32.40 4.24
C ALA A 9 37.97 -32.69 2.95
N ILE A 10 37.06 -33.66 2.99
CA ILE A 10 36.04 -33.84 1.96
C ILE A 10 35.06 -32.68 2.14
N ILE A 11 35.24 -31.61 1.38
CA ILE A 11 34.23 -30.57 1.23
C ILE A 11 33.13 -31.20 0.38
N SER A 12 32.08 -31.71 1.02
CA SER A 12 30.83 -32.03 0.33
C SER A 12 30.29 -30.72 -0.25
N HIS A 13 30.44 -30.53 -1.56
CA HIS A 13 29.71 -29.50 -2.28
C HIS A 13 28.23 -29.88 -2.20
N LEU A 14 27.50 -29.26 -1.27
CA LEU A 14 26.04 -29.23 -1.30
C LEU A 14 25.68 -28.45 -2.56
N SER A 15 25.32 -29.16 -3.64
CA SER A 15 24.76 -28.55 -4.83
C SER A 15 23.36 -28.06 -4.47
N ILE A 16 23.24 -26.76 -4.20
CA ILE A 16 21.95 -26.09 -4.21
C ILE A 16 21.43 -26.21 -5.65
N ALA A 17 20.17 -26.63 -5.81
CA ALA A 17 19.54 -26.74 -7.12
C ALA A 17 19.59 -25.38 -7.83
N GLN A 18 19.69 -25.38 -9.15
CA GLN A 18 19.69 -24.11 -9.91
C GLN A 18 18.30 -23.47 -9.80
N THR A 19 18.24 -22.19 -9.43
CA THR A 19 16.99 -21.41 -9.45
C THR A 19 16.44 -21.36 -10.88
N SER A 20 15.20 -21.80 -11.05
CA SER A 20 14.47 -21.81 -12.32
C SER A 20 13.72 -20.50 -12.51
N PRO A 21 13.77 -19.88 -13.70
CA PRO A 21 12.92 -18.73 -14.00
C PRO A 21 11.44 -19.08 -14.16
N PHE A 22 11.08 -20.38 -14.17
CA PHE A 22 9.74 -20.91 -14.44
C PHE A 22 8.96 -21.34 -13.19
N ILE A 23 9.52 -21.18 -11.98
CA ILE A 23 8.83 -21.47 -10.72
C ILE A 23 8.73 -20.17 -9.92
N HIS A 24 7.56 -19.54 -10.03
CA HIS A 24 7.28 -18.21 -9.53
C HIS A 24 6.66 -18.28 -8.12
N VAL A 25 7.25 -17.54 -7.19
CA VAL A 25 6.83 -17.42 -5.79
C VAL A 25 6.92 -15.95 -5.36
N ASP A 26 6.23 -15.62 -4.26
CA ASP A 26 6.56 -14.41 -3.51
C ASP A 26 7.96 -14.61 -2.92
N GLN A 27 8.93 -13.83 -3.40
CA GLN A 27 10.33 -14.00 -3.04
C GLN A 27 10.65 -13.52 -1.62
N PHE A 28 9.79 -12.70 -1.01
CA PHE A 28 9.89 -12.42 0.43
C PHE A 28 9.23 -13.55 1.22
N GLY A 29 8.03 -13.95 0.80
CA GLY A 29 7.35 -15.16 1.19
C GLY A 29 5.90 -14.96 1.61
N TYR A 30 5.47 -15.66 2.66
CA TYR A 30 4.05 -15.84 2.96
C TYR A 30 3.77 -15.83 4.45
N ARG A 31 2.59 -15.34 4.84
CA ARG A 31 2.09 -15.52 6.21
C ARG A 31 1.56 -16.95 6.43
N PRO A 32 1.68 -17.51 7.64
CA PRO A 32 1.25 -18.88 7.96
C PRO A 32 -0.20 -19.20 7.57
N SER A 33 -1.15 -18.29 7.82
CA SER A 33 -2.58 -18.48 7.56
C SER A 33 -3.00 -18.21 6.12
N HIS A 34 -2.16 -17.53 5.32
CA HIS A 34 -2.53 -17.12 3.97
C HIS A 34 -2.54 -18.32 3.01
N THR A 35 -3.34 -18.19 1.94
CA THR A 35 -3.20 -19.02 0.74
C THR A 35 -1.79 -18.84 0.18
N LYS A 36 -1.15 -19.94 -0.23
CA LYS A 36 0.22 -19.95 -0.78
C LYS A 36 0.23 -20.81 -2.03
N VAL A 37 0.42 -20.17 -3.17
CA VAL A 37 0.44 -20.84 -4.47
C VAL A 37 1.68 -20.41 -5.22
N ALA A 38 2.47 -21.39 -5.66
CA ALA A 38 3.51 -21.17 -6.64
C ALA A 38 2.91 -21.34 -8.04
N VAL A 39 3.30 -20.47 -8.96
CA VAL A 39 2.93 -20.56 -10.38
C VAL A 39 4.09 -21.20 -11.12
N ILE A 40 3.79 -22.17 -11.98
CA ILE A 40 4.77 -22.83 -12.82
C ILE A 40 4.41 -22.54 -14.26
N SER A 41 5.32 -21.96 -15.02
CA SER A 41 5.06 -21.53 -16.40
C SER A 41 5.83 -22.37 -17.41
N ASN A 42 5.22 -22.52 -18.58
CA ASN A 42 5.85 -22.95 -19.81
C ASN A 42 5.57 -21.86 -20.85
N PRO A 43 6.59 -21.08 -21.28
CA PRO A 43 6.37 -19.99 -22.20
C PRO A 43 6.03 -20.48 -23.60
N ILE A 44 5.05 -19.82 -24.24
CA ILE A 44 4.61 -20.09 -25.61
C ILE A 44 4.78 -18.84 -26.48
N GLU A 45 4.55 -17.66 -25.92
CA GLU A 45 4.68 -16.35 -26.57
C GLU A 45 5.50 -15.36 -25.70
N GLY A 46 6.10 -14.36 -26.34
CA GLY A 46 6.99 -13.37 -25.72
C GLY A 46 8.47 -13.67 -25.93
N PHE A 47 9.33 -12.86 -25.30
CA PHE A 47 10.79 -12.88 -25.51
C PHE A 47 11.44 -14.23 -25.17
N ASN A 48 10.83 -14.99 -24.27
CA ASN A 48 11.28 -16.31 -23.82
C ASN A 48 10.53 -17.50 -24.49
N ALA A 49 9.80 -17.27 -25.58
CA ALA A 49 9.04 -18.32 -26.30
C ALA A 49 9.90 -19.45 -26.90
N ASN A 50 11.22 -19.26 -27.00
CA ASN A 50 12.16 -20.31 -27.44
C ASN A 50 12.60 -21.24 -26.29
N GLU A 51 12.23 -20.92 -25.06
CA GLU A 51 12.46 -21.76 -23.90
C GLU A 51 11.25 -22.69 -23.70
N SER A 52 11.42 -23.76 -22.93
CA SER A 52 10.30 -24.64 -22.56
C SER A 52 10.57 -25.28 -21.21
N PHE A 53 9.51 -25.47 -20.44
CA PHE A 53 9.58 -26.12 -19.14
C PHE A 53 8.47 -27.15 -19.00
N SER A 54 8.84 -28.37 -18.62
CA SER A 54 7.92 -29.46 -18.35
C SER A 54 8.12 -29.91 -16.90
N PRO A 55 7.28 -29.46 -15.95
CA PRO A 55 7.47 -29.76 -14.55
C PRO A 55 7.20 -31.23 -14.22
N ASN A 56 7.77 -31.72 -13.11
CA ASN A 56 7.28 -32.96 -12.50
C ASN A 56 5.80 -32.81 -12.10
N SER A 57 5.01 -33.89 -12.21
CA SER A 57 3.62 -33.89 -11.74
C SER A 57 3.49 -33.69 -10.23
N VAL A 58 4.55 -33.98 -9.46
CA VAL A 58 4.64 -33.73 -8.02
C VAL A 58 5.81 -32.79 -7.73
N LEU A 59 5.52 -31.63 -7.14
CA LEU A 59 6.52 -30.71 -6.60
C LEU A 59 6.64 -30.85 -5.09
N GLN A 60 7.77 -30.37 -4.57
CA GLN A 60 8.12 -30.47 -3.15
C GLN A 60 8.34 -29.08 -2.57
N VAL A 61 7.91 -28.86 -1.32
CA VAL A 61 8.43 -27.76 -0.50
C VAL A 61 9.57 -28.32 0.33
N LYS A 62 10.75 -27.70 0.22
CA LYS A 62 11.93 -28.09 0.97
C LYS A 62 12.36 -26.97 1.90
N ASN A 63 12.75 -27.32 3.12
CA ASN A 63 13.34 -26.36 4.04
C ASN A 63 14.74 -25.97 3.56
N ALA A 64 15.01 -24.66 3.46
CA ALA A 64 16.24 -24.14 2.86
C ALA A 64 17.49 -24.52 3.65
N THR A 65 17.40 -24.64 4.97
CA THR A 65 18.54 -25.02 5.82
C THR A 65 18.78 -26.52 5.87
N THR A 66 17.76 -27.30 6.23
CA THR A 66 17.89 -28.75 6.46
C THR A 66 17.82 -29.58 5.19
N GLN A 67 17.37 -28.98 4.08
CA GLN A 67 17.12 -29.66 2.81
C GLN A 67 16.06 -30.76 2.90
N ALA A 68 15.33 -30.84 4.01
CA ALA A 68 14.26 -31.81 4.21
C ALA A 68 13.02 -31.43 3.38
N VAL A 69 12.39 -32.43 2.76
CA VAL A 69 11.07 -32.28 2.15
C VAL A 69 10.05 -32.17 3.28
N VAL A 70 9.34 -31.04 3.35
CA VAL A 70 8.30 -30.79 4.37
C VAL A 70 6.89 -30.96 3.82
N PHE A 71 6.72 -30.86 2.50
CA PHE A 71 5.45 -31.05 1.82
C PHE A 71 5.67 -31.54 0.39
N SER A 72 4.71 -32.27 -0.15
CA SER A 72 4.68 -32.67 -1.56
C SER A 72 3.24 -32.84 -2.01
N ALA A 73 2.90 -32.33 -3.19
CA ALA A 73 1.57 -32.45 -3.76
C ALA A 73 1.60 -32.42 -5.29
N ASN A 74 0.50 -32.85 -5.91
CA ASN A 74 0.34 -32.75 -7.35
C ASN A 74 0.11 -31.29 -7.75
N ILE A 75 0.76 -30.86 -8.84
CA ILE A 75 0.45 -29.58 -9.47
C ILE A 75 -0.90 -29.66 -10.21
N GLN A 76 -1.62 -28.55 -10.26
CA GLN A 76 -2.89 -28.41 -10.97
C GLN A 76 -2.65 -27.73 -12.31
N LEU A 77 -3.04 -28.37 -13.41
CA LEU A 77 -2.98 -27.73 -14.73
C LEU A 77 -3.95 -26.55 -14.76
N TRP A 78 -3.45 -25.35 -15.01
CA TRP A 78 -4.28 -24.16 -15.03
C TRP A 78 -5.14 -24.14 -16.29
N ASN A 79 -6.43 -23.87 -16.12
CA ASN A 79 -7.39 -23.64 -17.19
C ASN A 79 -7.33 -24.67 -18.33
N ASN A 80 -7.23 -25.96 -18.00
CA ASN A 80 -7.10 -27.08 -18.96
C ASN A 80 -5.92 -26.93 -19.95
N GLY A 81 -4.86 -26.21 -19.56
CA GLY A 81 -3.68 -25.97 -20.40
C GLY A 81 -3.89 -24.91 -21.47
N MET A 82 -4.90 -24.03 -21.32
CA MET A 82 -5.05 -22.89 -22.21
C MET A 82 -3.89 -21.91 -22.07
N LEU A 83 -3.57 -21.24 -23.17
CA LEU A 83 -2.62 -20.13 -23.19
C LEU A 83 -3.21 -18.94 -22.43
N HIS A 84 -2.49 -18.42 -21.44
CA HIS A 84 -2.84 -17.18 -20.77
C HIS A 84 -2.34 -15.98 -21.59
N ALA A 85 -3.25 -15.37 -22.37
CA ALA A 85 -2.93 -14.34 -23.36
C ALA A 85 -2.12 -13.15 -22.82
N GLN A 86 -2.37 -12.71 -21.57
CA GLN A 86 -1.65 -11.55 -21.01
C GLN A 86 -0.18 -11.84 -20.72
N SER A 87 0.17 -13.11 -20.48
CA SER A 87 1.55 -13.53 -20.21
C SER A 87 2.21 -14.22 -21.40
N GLY A 88 1.43 -14.82 -22.30
CA GLY A 88 1.94 -15.71 -23.33
C GLY A 88 2.37 -17.09 -22.80
N ASP A 89 1.95 -17.48 -21.60
CA ASP A 89 2.36 -18.75 -20.97
C ASP A 89 1.20 -19.74 -20.85
N GLN A 90 1.54 -21.02 -20.88
CA GLN A 90 0.73 -22.08 -20.28
C GLN A 90 1.30 -22.40 -18.90
N GLY A 91 0.53 -22.97 -17.98
CA GLY A 91 1.09 -23.25 -16.68
C GLY A 91 0.27 -24.10 -15.73
N TRP A 92 0.79 -24.18 -14.52
CA TRP A 92 0.26 -24.96 -13.41
C TRP A 92 0.30 -24.16 -12.11
N TRP A 93 -0.54 -24.57 -11.18
CA TRP A 93 -0.52 -24.09 -9.81
C TRP A 93 -0.06 -25.18 -8.86
N PHE A 94 0.78 -24.81 -7.92
CA PHE A 94 1.19 -25.64 -6.80
C PHE A 94 0.76 -24.97 -5.49
N ASP A 95 -0.35 -25.43 -4.94
CA ASP A 95 -0.86 -24.97 -3.64
C ASP A 95 -0.13 -25.69 -2.51
N PHE A 96 0.56 -24.91 -1.68
CA PHE A 96 1.26 -25.38 -0.49
C PHE A 96 0.79 -24.66 0.77
N SER A 97 -0.46 -24.17 0.78
CA SER A 97 -1.08 -23.46 1.90
C SER A 97 -1.03 -24.26 3.20
N ALA A 98 -1.00 -25.60 3.12
CA ALA A 98 -0.84 -26.52 4.25
C ALA A 98 0.51 -26.37 5.01
N VAL A 99 1.52 -25.75 4.40
CA VAL A 99 2.78 -25.44 5.09
C VAL A 99 2.59 -24.13 5.85
N THR A 100 2.44 -24.24 7.17
CA THR A 100 2.21 -23.10 8.06
C THR A 100 3.36 -22.88 9.05
N GLN A 101 4.25 -23.87 9.17
CA GLN A 101 5.40 -23.78 10.06
C GLN A 101 6.32 -22.64 9.59
N ALA A 102 6.66 -21.74 10.51
CA ALA A 102 7.58 -20.67 10.21
C ALA A 102 8.99 -21.20 9.89
N GLY A 103 9.63 -20.59 8.89
CA GLY A 103 10.95 -20.97 8.41
C GLY A 103 11.23 -20.52 6.98
N GLU A 104 12.41 -20.85 6.47
CA GLU A 104 12.82 -20.58 5.08
C GLU A 104 12.63 -21.83 4.22
N TYR A 105 12.06 -21.63 3.03
CA TYR A 105 11.65 -22.70 2.13
C TYR A 105 11.93 -22.35 0.68
N TYR A 106 11.92 -23.37 -0.17
CA TYR A 106 11.87 -23.22 -1.62
C TYR A 106 11.01 -24.34 -2.21
N ILE A 107 10.43 -24.07 -3.40
CA ILE A 107 9.74 -25.09 -4.20
C ILE A 107 10.78 -25.83 -5.03
N TYR A 108 10.71 -27.15 -5.07
CA TYR A 108 11.67 -28.01 -5.75
C TYR A 108 11.00 -28.93 -6.75
N ASP A 109 11.53 -28.94 -7.97
CA ASP A 109 11.18 -29.89 -9.02
C ASP A 109 12.23 -31.02 -9.08
N PRO A 110 11.89 -32.24 -8.61
CA PRO A 110 12.83 -33.35 -8.61
C PRO A 110 13.10 -33.95 -9.99
N LEU A 111 12.26 -33.71 -11.00
CA LEU A 111 12.51 -34.20 -12.37
C LEU A 111 13.61 -33.39 -13.04
N ASN A 112 13.49 -32.06 -12.95
CA ASN A 112 14.41 -31.13 -13.59
C ASN A 112 15.61 -30.74 -12.71
N ASN A 113 15.58 -31.08 -11.41
CA ASN A 113 16.60 -30.73 -10.41
C ASN A 113 16.81 -29.20 -10.33
N VAL A 114 15.70 -28.46 -10.26
CA VAL A 114 15.66 -27.00 -10.16
C VAL A 114 14.75 -26.55 -9.02
N SER A 115 14.90 -25.31 -8.57
CA SER A 115 14.09 -24.73 -7.49
C SER A 115 13.50 -23.35 -7.84
N SER A 116 12.52 -22.89 -7.06
CA SER A 116 12.20 -21.46 -6.96
C SER A 116 13.31 -20.69 -6.23
N ALA A 117 13.16 -19.37 -6.14
CA ALA A 117 13.85 -18.57 -5.13
C ALA A 117 13.48 -19.06 -3.71
N VAL A 118 14.37 -18.82 -2.75
CA VAL A 118 14.10 -19.02 -1.32
C VAL A 118 13.10 -17.96 -0.85
N PHE A 119 12.16 -18.36 0.00
CA PHE A 119 11.16 -17.48 0.61
C PHE A 119 10.91 -17.84 2.07
N THR A 120 10.37 -16.90 2.83
CA THR A 120 10.09 -17.06 4.27
C THR A 120 8.62 -17.31 4.54
N ILE A 121 8.30 -18.28 5.41
CA ILE A 121 6.97 -18.35 6.05
C ILE A 121 7.10 -17.74 7.44
N SER A 122 6.40 -16.64 7.70
CA SER A 122 6.44 -15.91 8.97
C SER A 122 5.24 -14.95 9.11
N GLU A 123 4.79 -14.70 10.33
CA GLU A 123 3.77 -13.67 10.59
C GLU A 123 4.24 -12.27 10.19
N ASN A 124 5.55 -12.04 10.28
CA ASN A 124 6.19 -10.73 10.09
C ASN A 124 6.98 -10.67 8.77
N VAL A 125 6.62 -11.48 7.78
CA VAL A 125 7.37 -11.61 6.52
C VAL A 125 7.49 -10.29 5.74
N TYR A 126 6.52 -9.38 5.91
CA TYR A 126 6.44 -8.13 5.17
C TYR A 126 6.90 -6.88 5.96
N ASP A 127 7.19 -6.99 7.26
CA ASP A 127 7.68 -5.86 8.07
C ASP A 127 8.90 -5.14 7.45
N PRO A 128 9.98 -5.84 7.03
CA PRO A 128 11.11 -5.17 6.39
C PRO A 128 10.78 -4.60 5.01
N VAL A 129 9.83 -5.20 4.29
CA VAL A 129 9.36 -4.74 2.98
C VAL A 129 8.59 -3.43 3.13
N LEU A 130 7.67 -3.37 4.10
CA LEU A 130 6.91 -2.18 4.44
C LEU A 130 7.84 -1.02 4.81
N GLN A 131 8.85 -1.28 5.64
CA GLN A 131 9.83 -0.25 6.02
C GLN A 131 10.65 0.23 4.82
N ALA A 132 11.17 -0.66 3.98
CA ALA A 132 11.94 -0.28 2.79
C ALA A 132 11.09 0.53 1.80
N ALA A 133 9.85 0.08 1.56
CA ALA A 133 8.91 0.78 0.69
C ALA A 133 8.52 2.16 1.24
N PHE A 134 8.35 2.29 2.55
CA PHE A 134 8.06 3.58 3.20
C PHE A 134 9.22 4.57 3.04
N LYS A 135 10.46 4.08 3.15
CA LYS A 135 11.67 4.91 3.08
C LYS A 135 11.87 5.63 1.74
N MET A 136 11.16 5.22 0.68
CA MET A 136 11.09 5.97 -0.57
C MET A 136 10.74 7.45 -0.33
N PHE A 137 9.68 7.73 0.44
CA PHE A 137 9.23 9.10 0.71
C PHE A 137 10.31 9.95 1.38
N TYR A 138 11.02 9.36 2.37
CA TYR A 138 12.17 10.00 3.01
C TYR A 138 13.28 10.36 2.00
N TYR A 139 13.63 9.44 1.08
CA TYR A 139 14.64 9.70 0.05
C TYR A 139 14.16 10.75 -0.97
N ASN A 140 12.86 10.81 -1.25
CA ASN A 140 12.25 11.80 -2.12
C ASN A 140 11.96 13.14 -1.44
N ARG A 141 12.20 13.31 -0.14
CA ARG A 141 12.06 14.63 0.52
C ARG A 141 12.97 15.67 -0.14
N CYS A 142 12.41 16.81 -0.50
CA CYS A 142 13.13 17.97 -1.03
C CYS A 142 13.47 18.96 0.10
N GLY A 143 14.62 19.65 0.05
CA GLY A 143 14.93 20.72 0.99
C GLY A 143 15.38 20.26 2.39
N ILE A 144 15.81 18.99 2.51
CA ILE A 144 16.39 18.42 3.73
C ILE A 144 17.66 17.65 3.41
N GLU A 145 18.60 17.61 4.34
CA GLU A 145 19.76 16.72 4.30
C GLU A 145 19.35 15.25 4.52
N LYS A 146 20.04 14.33 3.84
CA LYS A 146 19.86 12.88 4.03
C LYS A 146 21.07 12.40 4.82
N VAL A 147 20.87 12.07 6.09
CA VAL A 147 21.96 11.79 7.03
C VAL A 147 21.80 10.45 7.73
N SER A 148 22.92 9.87 8.16
CA SER A 148 22.93 8.68 9.02
C SER A 148 22.34 8.99 10.40
N PRO A 149 21.60 8.07 11.05
CA PRO A 149 21.34 6.69 10.65
C PRO A 149 20.13 6.50 9.71
N TYR A 150 19.42 7.59 9.37
CA TYR A 150 18.19 7.52 8.60
C TYR A 150 18.46 7.18 7.13
N ALA A 151 19.40 7.87 6.49
CA ALA A 151 19.91 7.47 5.19
C ALA A 151 20.94 6.35 5.34
N ALA A 152 20.77 5.27 4.59
CA ALA A 152 21.77 4.20 4.53
C ALA A 152 23.07 4.71 3.90
N THR A 153 24.17 4.00 4.15
CA THR A 153 25.47 4.31 3.54
C THR A 153 25.35 4.32 2.02
N GLY A 154 25.89 5.36 1.37
CA GLY A 154 25.76 5.57 -0.07
C GLY A 154 24.59 6.48 -0.47
N PHE A 155 23.61 6.70 0.41
CA PHE A 155 22.41 7.50 0.14
C PHE A 155 22.33 8.77 0.99
N THR A 156 23.43 9.17 1.63
CA THR A 156 23.53 10.46 2.29
C THR A 156 23.67 11.57 1.26
N ASP A 157 23.01 12.69 1.47
CA ASP A 157 23.02 13.85 0.58
C ASP A 157 22.90 15.15 1.38
N ALA A 158 23.47 16.24 0.87
CA ALA A 158 23.28 17.56 1.47
C ALA A 158 21.87 18.12 1.18
N ILE A 159 21.57 19.32 1.66
CA ILE A 159 20.29 19.98 1.38
C ILE A 159 20.21 20.31 -0.11
N SER A 160 19.17 19.82 -0.78
CA SER A 160 18.85 20.14 -2.17
C SER A 160 17.93 21.35 -2.29
N PHE A 161 18.05 22.08 -3.41
CA PHE A 161 17.14 23.17 -3.78
C PHE A 161 16.87 24.23 -2.70
N THR A 162 17.93 24.74 -2.06
CA THR A 162 17.81 25.79 -1.03
C THR A 162 17.11 27.06 -1.54
N GLN A 163 17.14 27.28 -2.87
CA GLN A 163 16.46 28.40 -3.51
C GLN A 163 14.93 28.35 -3.44
N ASP A 164 14.33 27.18 -3.19
CA ASP A 164 12.88 27.09 -2.99
C ASP A 164 12.38 28.00 -1.86
N THR A 165 13.23 28.34 -0.88
CA THR A 165 12.89 29.27 0.21
C THR A 165 12.62 30.71 -0.24
N TYR A 166 12.98 31.04 -1.48
CA TYR A 166 12.72 32.31 -2.16
C TYR A 166 12.39 32.04 -3.64
N SER A 167 11.52 31.06 -3.89
CA SER A 167 11.03 30.73 -5.24
C SER A 167 10.23 31.89 -5.83
N ARG A 168 10.36 32.11 -7.14
CA ARG A 168 9.67 33.18 -7.86
C ARG A 168 8.64 32.63 -8.83
N ASP A 169 7.77 33.52 -9.29
CA ASP A 169 6.79 33.21 -10.32
C ASP A 169 7.47 32.77 -11.63
N VAL A 170 6.96 31.71 -12.24
CA VAL A 170 7.47 31.18 -13.52
C VAL A 170 7.42 32.21 -14.65
N TYR A 171 6.49 33.17 -14.58
CA TYR A 171 6.33 34.27 -15.54
C TYR A 171 7.05 35.56 -15.17
N ASP A 172 7.51 35.71 -13.93
CA ASP A 172 8.15 36.94 -13.43
C ASP A 172 9.41 36.66 -12.59
N GLN A 173 10.31 35.87 -13.17
CA GLN A 173 11.53 35.33 -12.54
C GLN A 173 12.50 36.38 -12.00
N GLY A 174 12.47 37.59 -12.55
CA GLY A 174 13.35 38.70 -12.15
C GLY A 174 12.80 39.49 -10.97
N ASN A 175 11.54 39.31 -10.62
CA ASN A 175 10.84 40.13 -9.66
C ASN A 175 10.88 39.51 -8.26
N THR A 176 11.73 40.06 -7.40
CA THR A 176 11.86 39.65 -5.99
C THR A 176 10.58 39.87 -5.19
N ALA A 177 9.65 40.72 -5.65
CA ALA A 177 8.36 40.90 -4.97
C ALA A 177 7.43 39.69 -5.11
N THR A 178 7.76 38.74 -6.00
CA THR A 178 7.05 37.46 -6.15
C THR A 178 7.65 36.34 -5.31
N GLU A 179 8.72 36.60 -4.55
CA GLU A 179 9.39 35.56 -3.76
C GLU A 179 8.45 34.95 -2.70
N LYS A 180 8.40 33.62 -2.69
CA LYS A 180 7.67 32.81 -1.73
C LYS A 180 8.55 31.66 -1.27
N ASP A 181 8.42 31.28 0.00
CA ASP A 181 8.98 30.01 0.47
C ASP A 181 8.12 28.87 -0.06
N MET A 182 8.68 28.04 -0.93
CA MET A 182 8.08 26.83 -1.50
C MET A 182 8.90 25.57 -1.16
N SER A 183 9.75 25.64 -0.14
CA SER A 183 10.65 24.54 0.27
C SER A 183 9.93 23.39 0.97
N GLY A 184 10.56 22.20 0.98
CA GLY A 184 10.00 20.98 1.55
C GLY A 184 9.28 20.11 0.51
N GLY A 185 8.48 19.17 1.00
CA GLY A 185 7.66 18.26 0.19
C GLY A 185 8.47 17.14 -0.46
N TRP A 186 7.81 16.34 -1.29
CA TRP A 186 8.42 15.23 -2.03
C TRP A 186 8.66 15.59 -3.50
N PHE A 187 9.75 15.07 -4.05
CA PHE A 187 9.83 14.86 -5.49
C PHE A 187 8.76 13.84 -5.91
N ASP A 188 7.96 14.18 -6.91
CA ASP A 188 6.81 13.37 -7.31
C ASP A 188 7.20 12.03 -7.92
N ALA A 189 8.26 12.03 -8.74
CA ALA A 189 8.68 10.86 -9.47
C ALA A 189 10.21 10.75 -9.54
N GLY A 190 10.74 10.38 -10.70
CA GLY A 190 12.17 10.35 -10.98
C GLY A 190 12.77 11.72 -11.27
N ASP A 191 11.94 12.72 -11.57
CA ASP A 191 12.34 14.13 -11.67
C ASP A 191 12.37 14.81 -10.29
N TYR A 192 12.82 16.06 -10.25
CA TYR A 192 12.82 16.86 -9.03
C TYR A 192 11.65 17.85 -8.99
N ASN A 193 10.52 17.62 -9.67
CA ASN A 193 9.39 18.55 -9.61
C ASN A 193 8.37 18.13 -8.53
N LYS A 194 7.50 19.06 -8.11
CA LYS A 194 6.51 18.84 -7.04
C LYS A 194 5.14 19.38 -7.46
N TYR A 195 4.07 18.63 -7.21
CA TYR A 195 2.77 18.85 -7.82
C TYR A 195 1.65 18.70 -6.80
N VAL A 196 0.79 19.71 -6.68
CA VAL A 196 -0.30 19.67 -5.68
C VAL A 196 -1.37 18.65 -6.09
N THR A 197 -1.71 18.56 -7.38
CA THR A 197 -2.75 17.63 -7.85
C THR A 197 -2.28 16.19 -7.85
N PHE A 198 -0.98 15.91 -8.02
CA PHE A 198 -0.47 14.54 -7.98
C PHE A 198 -0.28 14.04 -6.54
N ALA A 199 -0.07 14.93 -5.58
CA ALA A 199 0.00 14.59 -4.15
C ALA A 199 -1.37 14.17 -3.56
N GLU A 200 -2.49 14.47 -4.22
CA GLU A 200 -3.84 14.17 -3.70
C GLU A 200 -4.05 12.68 -3.39
N ASN A 201 -3.87 11.80 -4.37
CA ASN A 201 -4.04 10.36 -4.18
C ASN A 201 -3.04 9.79 -3.15
N PRO A 202 -1.72 10.06 -3.24
CA PRO A 202 -0.74 9.61 -2.25
C PRO A 202 -1.12 9.96 -0.81
N ILE A 203 -1.54 11.21 -0.57
CA ILE A 203 -1.94 11.64 0.77
C ILE A 203 -3.15 10.85 1.25
N HIS A 204 -4.18 10.69 0.42
CA HIS A 204 -5.34 9.87 0.80
C HIS A 204 -4.96 8.40 1.05
N ASP A 205 -4.12 7.80 0.21
CA ASP A 205 -3.72 6.40 0.36
C ASP A 205 -2.87 6.17 1.62
N LEU A 206 -1.95 7.08 1.96
CA LEU A 206 -1.16 6.98 3.19
C LEU A 206 -2.02 7.21 4.44
N LEU A 207 -2.95 8.16 4.40
CA LEU A 207 -3.91 8.39 5.49
C LEU A 207 -4.81 7.15 5.70
N TRP A 208 -5.31 6.55 4.61
CA TRP A 208 -6.10 5.32 4.69
C TRP A 208 -5.26 4.13 5.16
N ALA A 209 -4.02 4.00 4.71
CA ALA A 209 -3.12 2.94 5.18
C ALA A 209 -2.98 2.99 6.71
N TYR A 210 -2.75 4.18 7.27
CA TYR A 210 -2.71 4.38 8.71
C TYR A 210 -4.06 4.16 9.39
N GLN A 211 -5.14 4.79 8.90
CA GLN A 211 -6.47 4.69 9.50
C GLN A 211 -6.97 3.24 9.55
N GLU A 212 -6.65 2.45 8.53
CA GLU A 212 -7.06 1.04 8.42
C GLU A 212 -6.15 0.10 9.21
N ASN A 213 -4.87 0.46 9.39
CA ASN A 213 -3.84 -0.46 9.88
C ASN A 213 -2.84 0.22 10.85
N ALA A 214 -3.33 1.06 11.75
CA ALA A 214 -2.49 1.94 12.58
C ALA A 214 -1.38 1.20 13.36
N LEU A 215 -1.61 -0.06 13.75
CA LEU A 215 -0.64 -0.88 14.49
C LEU A 215 0.61 -1.25 13.68
N LEU A 216 0.53 -1.25 12.35
CA LEU A 216 1.66 -1.52 11.47
C LEU A 216 2.60 -0.32 11.33
N PHE A 217 2.10 0.89 11.60
CA PHE A 217 2.83 2.14 11.43
C PHE A 217 3.21 2.69 12.80
N GLY A 218 4.33 2.20 13.33
CA GLY A 218 4.91 2.70 14.57
C GLY A 218 5.69 4.01 14.40
N ASP A 219 6.19 4.51 15.52
CA ASP A 219 7.11 5.66 15.65
C ASP A 219 8.59 5.20 15.52
N ASN A 220 8.86 4.32 14.53
CA ASN A 220 10.12 3.57 14.42
C ASN A 220 10.48 3.07 13.01
N MET A 221 10.03 3.76 11.97
CA MET A 221 10.30 3.49 10.55
C MET A 221 11.67 4.03 10.07
N ASN A 222 12.49 4.58 10.98
CA ASN A 222 13.85 5.08 10.73
C ASN A 222 13.88 6.33 9.84
N ILE A 223 13.12 7.34 10.22
CA ILE A 223 13.17 8.71 9.68
C ILE A 223 13.60 9.70 10.79
N PRO A 224 14.01 10.94 10.46
CA PRO A 224 14.45 11.92 11.45
C PRO A 224 13.49 12.12 12.62
N GLU A 225 12.20 11.98 12.35
CA GLU A 225 11.12 12.15 13.31
C GLU A 225 10.90 10.94 14.24
N SER A 226 11.45 9.75 13.92
CA SER A 226 11.22 8.54 14.72
C SER A 226 11.59 8.72 16.21
N GLY A 227 10.69 8.30 17.08
CA GLY A 227 10.74 8.43 18.53
C GLY A 227 10.12 9.71 19.09
N ASN A 228 9.39 10.50 18.28
CA ASN A 228 8.80 11.78 18.70
C ASN A 228 7.40 11.64 19.34
N GLY A 229 6.84 10.43 19.37
CA GLY A 229 5.49 10.12 19.84
C GLY A 229 4.38 10.23 18.79
N ILE A 230 4.73 10.38 17.51
CA ILE A 230 3.84 10.43 16.35
C ILE A 230 4.18 9.21 15.48
N PRO A 231 3.19 8.45 14.99
CA PRO A 231 3.45 7.42 13.99
C PRO A 231 4.21 7.98 12.77
N ASP A 232 5.30 7.32 12.37
CA ASP A 232 6.21 7.87 11.35
C ASP A 232 5.52 8.11 10.00
N ILE A 233 4.48 7.33 9.67
CA ILE A 233 3.67 7.59 8.46
C ILE A 233 2.96 8.94 8.52
N LEU A 234 2.51 9.37 9.71
CA LEU A 234 1.90 10.68 9.89
C LEU A 234 2.95 11.80 9.87
N ASP A 235 4.16 11.55 10.37
CA ASP A 235 5.28 12.50 10.21
C ASP A 235 5.67 12.69 8.75
N GLU A 236 5.69 11.61 7.96
CA GLU A 236 5.95 11.68 6.53
C GLU A 236 4.82 12.43 5.79
N ILE A 237 3.55 12.12 6.07
CA ILE A 237 2.41 12.89 5.53
C ILE A 237 2.54 14.37 5.91
N LYS A 238 2.89 14.66 7.17
CA LYS A 238 3.09 16.03 7.65
C LYS A 238 4.18 16.76 6.87
N TRP A 239 5.25 16.08 6.44
CA TRP A 239 6.31 16.66 5.59
C TRP A 239 5.74 17.26 4.29
N GLU A 240 4.86 16.52 3.63
CA GLU A 240 4.20 16.98 2.40
C GLU A 240 3.15 18.06 2.69
N LEU A 241 2.38 17.94 3.77
CA LEU A 241 1.42 18.95 4.17
C LEU A 241 2.08 20.29 4.55
N ASP A 242 3.27 20.26 5.16
CA ASP A 242 4.05 21.46 5.45
C ASP A 242 4.47 22.19 4.17
N TRP A 243 4.73 21.46 3.08
CA TRP A 243 4.94 22.06 1.76
C TRP A 243 3.64 22.53 1.13
N LEU A 244 2.57 21.72 1.18
CA LEU A 244 1.25 22.07 0.65
C LEU A 244 0.74 23.39 1.25
N LEU A 245 0.90 23.58 2.56
CA LEU A 245 0.50 24.82 3.26
C LEU A 245 1.20 26.07 2.70
N LYS A 246 2.42 25.93 2.17
CA LYS A 246 3.17 27.02 1.52
C LYS A 246 2.68 27.32 0.10
N MET A 247 2.10 26.33 -0.57
CA MET A 247 1.49 26.49 -1.89
C MET A 247 0.15 27.25 -1.86
N ILE A 248 -0.45 27.41 -0.67
CA ILE A 248 -1.74 28.07 -0.46
C ILE A 248 -1.55 29.56 -0.21
N ASN A 249 -2.14 30.39 -1.08
CA ASN A 249 -2.17 31.83 -0.90
C ASN A 249 -3.09 32.25 0.25
N THR A 250 -2.97 33.52 0.67
CA THR A 250 -3.76 34.05 1.79
C THR A 250 -5.27 34.00 1.54
N ASP A 251 -5.69 34.06 0.28
CA ASP A 251 -7.10 34.00 -0.13
C ASP A 251 -7.67 32.58 -0.26
N GLY A 252 -6.82 31.54 -0.13
CA GLY A 252 -7.19 30.15 -0.32
C GLY A 252 -6.91 29.57 -1.71
N SER A 253 -6.48 30.38 -2.69
CA SER A 253 -6.04 29.86 -3.99
C SER A 253 -4.73 29.08 -3.86
N VAL A 254 -4.56 28.01 -4.65
CA VAL A 254 -3.40 27.11 -4.51
C VAL A 254 -2.63 26.98 -5.81
N HIS A 255 -1.31 27.18 -5.75
CA HIS A 255 -0.40 26.98 -6.87
C HIS A 255 -0.39 25.51 -7.32
N ILE A 256 -0.39 25.26 -8.63
CA ILE A 256 -0.58 23.90 -9.17
C ILE A 256 0.68 23.02 -9.04
N LYS A 257 1.86 23.60 -9.25
CA LYS A 257 3.16 22.89 -9.14
C LYS A 257 4.34 23.86 -8.99
N ILE A 258 5.52 23.32 -8.68
CA ILE A 258 6.82 24.00 -8.70
C ILE A 258 7.86 23.12 -9.38
N GLY A 259 8.70 23.74 -10.22
CA GLY A 259 9.71 22.99 -10.95
C GLY A 259 10.60 23.79 -11.87
N SER A 260 11.37 23.08 -12.68
CA SER A 260 12.28 23.64 -13.69
C SER A 260 11.58 24.04 -14.97
N LYS A 261 12.22 24.89 -15.78
CA LYS A 261 11.66 25.37 -17.06
C LYS A 261 12.29 24.73 -18.29
N SER A 262 13.26 23.84 -18.09
CA SER A 262 13.86 23.04 -19.14
C SER A 262 14.05 21.61 -18.67
N TYR A 263 13.82 20.64 -19.56
CA TYR A 263 14.23 19.24 -19.32
C TYR A 263 15.76 19.08 -19.20
N SER A 264 16.53 20.09 -19.60
CA SER A 264 17.99 20.13 -19.42
C SER A 264 18.43 20.68 -18.07
N GLU A 265 17.51 21.21 -17.27
CA GLU A 265 17.73 21.64 -15.89
C GLU A 265 17.37 20.49 -14.95
N ASN A 266 17.79 20.57 -13.68
CA ASN A 266 17.46 19.56 -12.67
C ASN A 266 18.05 18.16 -12.93
N LEU A 267 19.10 18.01 -13.76
CA LEU A 267 19.65 16.70 -14.15
C LEU A 267 20.77 16.12 -13.26
N PHE A 268 21.33 16.90 -12.33
CA PHE A 268 22.46 16.44 -11.50
C PHE A 268 22.05 15.47 -10.37
N ALA A 269 22.96 14.53 -10.09
CA ALA A 269 22.88 13.57 -9.00
C ALA A 269 24.13 13.68 -8.10
N PRO A 270 23.99 13.58 -6.76
CA PRO A 270 22.74 13.51 -6.00
C PRO A 270 21.97 14.86 -6.05
N PRO A 271 20.73 14.96 -5.56
CA PRO A 271 19.90 16.16 -5.67
C PRO A 271 20.59 17.44 -5.19
N SER A 272 21.43 17.39 -4.14
CA SER A 272 22.16 18.56 -3.65
C SER A 272 23.23 19.11 -4.59
N ALA A 273 23.69 18.31 -5.56
CA ALA A 273 24.59 18.77 -6.61
C ALA A 273 23.88 19.66 -7.64
N ASN A 274 22.55 19.67 -7.63
CA ASN A 274 21.77 20.51 -8.51
C ASN A 274 21.56 21.91 -7.93
N THR A 275 21.99 22.93 -8.68
CA THR A 275 21.84 24.34 -8.30
C THR A 275 20.96 25.12 -9.29
N ASP A 276 20.28 24.46 -10.21
CA ASP A 276 19.36 25.10 -11.14
C ASP A 276 18.17 25.70 -10.39
N LEU A 277 17.63 26.79 -10.93
CA LEU A 277 16.52 27.51 -10.31
C LEU A 277 15.20 26.82 -10.62
N ARG A 278 14.29 26.81 -9.64
CA ARG A 278 12.91 26.37 -9.80
C ARG A 278 11.93 27.51 -9.54
N TYR A 279 10.75 27.36 -10.13
CA TYR A 279 9.71 28.39 -10.14
C TYR A 279 8.36 27.78 -9.86
N TYR A 280 7.51 28.51 -9.14
CA TYR A 280 6.13 28.07 -8.92
C TYR A 280 5.26 28.45 -10.13
N ALA A 281 4.38 27.54 -10.53
CA ALA A 281 3.40 27.71 -11.60
C ALA A 281 2.13 28.42 -11.08
N PRO A 282 1.19 28.82 -11.96
CA PRO A 282 -0.04 29.52 -11.57
C PRO A 282 -0.93 28.76 -10.58
N VAL A 283 -1.94 29.46 -10.05
CA VAL A 283 -2.99 28.84 -9.24
C VAL A 283 -4.03 28.15 -10.12
N CYS A 284 -4.67 27.11 -9.61
CA CYS A 284 -5.74 26.41 -10.30
C CYS A 284 -6.90 26.04 -9.38
N THR A 285 -8.10 25.88 -9.94
CA THR A 285 -9.25 25.37 -9.18
C THR A 285 -9.04 23.92 -8.77
N SER A 286 -8.42 23.09 -9.63
CA SER A 286 -8.09 21.69 -9.35
C SER A 286 -7.14 21.52 -8.17
N SER A 287 -6.04 22.29 -8.12
CA SER A 287 -5.09 22.29 -7.00
C SER A 287 -5.72 22.79 -5.71
N THR A 288 -6.65 23.74 -5.80
CA THR A 288 -7.37 24.26 -4.63
C THR A 288 -8.36 23.23 -4.07
N ILE A 289 -9.05 22.49 -4.94
CA ILE A 289 -9.93 21.38 -4.54
C ILE A 289 -9.11 20.25 -3.92
N ALA A 290 -8.01 19.84 -4.56
CA ALA A 290 -7.11 18.81 -4.05
C ALA A 290 -6.55 19.17 -2.67
N ALA A 291 -6.08 20.41 -2.49
CA ALA A 291 -5.62 20.91 -1.19
C ALA A 291 -6.72 20.87 -0.13
N THR A 292 -7.96 21.23 -0.50
CA THR A 292 -9.10 21.16 0.42
C THR A 292 -9.31 19.73 0.93
N ALA A 293 -9.36 18.74 0.04
CA ALA A 293 -9.56 17.34 0.39
C ALA A 293 -8.41 16.78 1.24
N MET A 294 -7.16 17.03 0.83
CA MET A 294 -5.97 16.58 1.56
C MET A 294 -5.92 17.14 2.99
N LEU A 295 -6.13 18.45 3.15
CA LEU A 295 -6.10 19.10 4.46
C LEU A 295 -7.25 18.64 5.36
N ALA A 296 -8.46 18.51 4.81
CA ALA A 296 -9.62 18.07 5.58
C ALA A 296 -9.46 16.62 6.06
N HIS A 297 -9.06 15.71 5.16
CA HIS A 297 -8.81 14.31 5.53
C HIS A 297 -7.68 14.18 6.56
N SER A 298 -6.58 14.91 6.35
CA SER A 298 -5.46 14.92 7.28
C SER A 298 -5.84 15.43 8.67
N ALA A 299 -6.67 16.47 8.76
CA ALA A 299 -7.14 17.01 10.03
C ALA A 299 -7.92 15.97 10.85
N ILE A 300 -8.81 15.20 10.21
CA ILE A 300 -9.59 14.11 10.85
C ILE A 300 -8.67 13.04 11.44
N ILE A 301 -7.55 12.73 10.79
CA ILE A 301 -6.61 11.72 11.31
C ILE A 301 -5.72 12.32 12.40
N PHE A 302 -5.21 13.52 12.17
CA PHE A 302 -4.25 14.16 13.07
C PHE A 302 -4.88 14.61 14.39
N GLU A 303 -6.20 14.85 14.45
CA GLU A 303 -6.90 15.15 15.71
C GLU A 303 -6.77 14.03 16.76
N GLN A 304 -6.52 12.80 16.32
CA GLN A 304 -6.32 11.64 17.18
C GLN A 304 -4.96 11.67 17.91
N ILE A 305 -4.06 12.56 17.50
CA ILE A 305 -2.71 12.73 18.05
C ILE A 305 -2.65 14.05 18.85
N PRO A 306 -2.68 14.02 20.19
CA PRO A 306 -2.82 15.23 21.00
C PRO A 306 -1.75 16.31 20.75
N SER A 307 -0.51 15.90 20.45
CA SER A 307 0.61 16.80 20.14
C SER A 307 0.41 17.59 18.83
N LEU A 308 -0.49 17.16 17.95
CA LEU A 308 -0.78 17.80 16.67
C LEU A 308 -2.01 18.71 16.70
N SER A 309 -2.68 18.89 17.83
CA SER A 309 -3.93 19.70 17.94
C SER A 309 -3.86 21.10 17.29
N THR A 310 -2.78 21.85 17.51
CA THR A 310 -2.61 23.19 16.87
C THR A 310 -2.40 23.07 15.36
N TYR A 311 -1.71 22.03 14.92
CA TYR A 311 -1.50 21.76 13.51
C TYR A 311 -2.83 21.35 12.85
N THR A 312 -3.61 20.45 13.45
CA THR A 312 -4.97 20.09 13.02
C THR A 312 -5.85 21.30 12.82
N GLN A 313 -5.88 22.24 13.79
CA GLN A 313 -6.66 23.47 13.66
C GLN A 313 -6.17 24.34 12.48
N THR A 314 -4.88 24.33 12.18
CA THR A 314 -4.31 25.02 11.00
C THR A 314 -4.80 24.36 9.71
N LEU A 315 -4.79 23.03 9.64
CA LEU A 315 -5.26 22.27 8.48
C LEU A 315 -6.75 22.53 8.23
N GLU A 316 -7.60 22.44 9.27
CA GLU A 316 -9.04 22.71 9.17
C GLU A 316 -9.31 24.13 8.64
N ASN A 317 -8.70 25.15 9.24
CA ASN A 317 -8.90 26.54 8.82
C ASN A 317 -8.47 26.77 7.38
N LYS A 318 -7.38 26.12 6.94
CA LYS A 318 -6.90 26.22 5.56
C LYS A 318 -7.78 25.45 4.59
N ALA A 319 -8.27 24.26 4.95
CA ALA A 319 -9.23 23.52 4.14
C ALA A 319 -10.50 24.35 3.89
N ILE A 320 -11.06 24.96 4.94
CA ILE A 320 -12.23 25.85 4.84
C ILE A 320 -11.92 27.07 3.96
N SER A 321 -10.74 27.68 4.11
CA SER A 321 -10.33 28.82 3.27
C SER A 321 -10.23 28.44 1.78
N CYS A 322 -9.62 27.31 1.46
CA CYS A 322 -9.52 26.81 0.09
C CYS A 322 -10.89 26.50 -0.49
N TRP A 323 -11.76 25.83 0.27
CA TRP A 323 -13.14 25.56 -0.13
C TRP A 323 -13.91 26.84 -0.45
N ASN A 324 -13.85 27.83 0.45
CA ASN A 324 -14.54 29.11 0.27
C ASN A 324 -14.07 29.86 -0.98
N TRP A 325 -12.79 29.71 -1.35
CA TRP A 325 -12.25 30.29 -2.58
C TRP A 325 -12.80 29.60 -3.83
N VAL A 326 -12.87 28.26 -3.85
CA VAL A 326 -13.28 27.51 -5.06
C VAL A 326 -14.80 27.35 -5.21
N LEU A 327 -15.57 27.42 -4.12
CA LEU A 327 -17.03 27.24 -4.13
C LEU A 327 -17.77 28.16 -5.12
N PRO A 328 -17.43 29.46 -5.28
CA PRO A 328 -18.03 30.30 -6.32
C PRO A 328 -17.75 29.81 -7.74
N HIS A 329 -16.61 29.18 -8.00
CA HIS A 329 -16.27 28.63 -9.32
C HIS A 329 -17.08 27.36 -9.62
N LEU A 330 -17.22 26.49 -8.62
CA LEU A 330 -18.08 25.30 -8.68
C LEU A 330 -19.54 25.69 -8.95
N ASN A 331 -20.08 26.66 -8.20
CA ASN A 331 -21.48 27.07 -8.32
C ASN A 331 -21.81 27.76 -9.65
N ASN A 332 -20.84 28.42 -10.29
CA ASN A 332 -21.04 29.19 -11.51
C ASN A 332 -20.50 28.48 -12.77
N ASN A 333 -19.97 27.26 -12.65
CA ASN A 333 -19.34 26.51 -13.74
C ASN A 333 -18.22 27.30 -14.44
N THR A 334 -17.32 27.88 -13.64
CA THR A 334 -16.16 28.70 -14.09
C THR A 334 -14.83 28.11 -13.62
N LEU A 335 -14.73 26.77 -13.62
CA LEU A 335 -13.51 26.03 -13.29
C LEU A 335 -12.41 26.27 -14.31
N TYR A 336 -11.15 26.19 -13.85
CA TYR A 336 -9.97 26.35 -14.69
C TYR A 336 -9.45 24.97 -15.12
N GLU A 337 -9.29 24.76 -16.42
CA GLU A 337 -8.87 23.46 -17.01
C GLU A 337 -7.54 23.56 -17.79
N ASN A 338 -6.91 24.74 -17.82
CA ASN A 338 -5.67 24.99 -18.58
C ASN A 338 -4.73 25.90 -17.78
N CYS A 339 -4.45 25.52 -16.54
CA CYS A 339 -3.56 26.24 -15.64
C CYS A 339 -2.09 25.88 -15.87
N ASP A 340 -1.83 24.68 -16.40
CA ASP A 340 -0.51 24.16 -16.71
C ASP A 340 -0.18 24.38 -18.18
N ASP A 341 0.49 25.48 -18.47
CA ASP A 341 0.94 25.82 -19.83
C ASP A 341 2.28 25.17 -20.23
N GLY A 342 2.79 24.26 -19.40
CA GLY A 342 4.10 23.63 -19.59
C GLY A 342 5.29 24.59 -19.47
N SER A 343 5.11 25.75 -18.83
CA SER A 343 6.20 26.67 -18.51
C SER A 343 7.18 26.07 -17.50
N VAL A 344 6.66 25.33 -16.52
CA VAL A 344 7.41 24.32 -15.76
C VAL A 344 7.40 23.03 -16.57
N LYS A 345 8.58 22.56 -16.99
CA LYS A 345 8.76 21.40 -17.89
C LYS A 345 8.67 20.10 -17.10
N SER A 346 7.45 19.56 -17.09
CA SER A 346 7.06 18.47 -16.21
C SER A 346 5.73 17.88 -16.72
N GLY A 347 5.17 16.87 -16.02
CA GLY A 347 3.87 16.28 -16.35
C GLY A 347 2.72 17.30 -16.31
N ASP A 348 1.67 17.02 -17.09
CA ASP A 348 0.44 17.83 -17.11
C ASP A 348 -0.37 17.62 -15.82
N ALA A 349 -0.48 18.71 -15.04
CA ALA A 349 -1.15 18.72 -13.75
C ALA A 349 -2.63 19.16 -13.82
N ASP A 350 -3.12 19.53 -15.01
CA ASP A 350 -4.49 20.00 -15.20
C ASP A 350 -5.52 18.88 -14.97
N LYS A 351 -6.75 19.31 -14.68
CA LYS A 351 -7.90 18.43 -14.48
C LYS A 351 -9.09 18.96 -15.23
N SER A 352 -9.81 18.07 -15.90
CA SER A 352 -11.07 18.42 -16.52
C SER A 352 -12.09 18.88 -15.49
N SER A 353 -13.07 19.66 -15.91
CA SER A 353 -14.20 20.11 -15.11
C SER A 353 -14.96 18.94 -14.51
N GLN A 354 -15.14 17.84 -15.26
CA GLN A 354 -15.74 16.60 -14.76
C GLN A 354 -14.95 16.01 -13.58
N GLU A 355 -13.62 15.87 -13.72
CA GLU A 355 -12.76 15.40 -12.62
C GLU A 355 -12.84 16.34 -11.42
N GLN A 356 -12.84 17.65 -11.65
CA GLN A 356 -12.90 18.65 -10.58
C GLN A 356 -14.20 18.61 -9.78
N TYR A 357 -15.36 18.38 -10.41
CA TYR A 357 -16.62 18.19 -9.66
C TYR A 357 -16.58 16.92 -8.80
N GLN A 358 -16.04 15.82 -9.34
CA GLN A 358 -15.85 14.59 -8.56
C GLN A 358 -14.87 14.80 -7.39
N MET A 359 -13.77 15.53 -7.59
CA MET A 359 -12.83 15.91 -6.53
C MET A 359 -13.50 16.82 -5.49
N ALA A 360 -14.37 17.75 -5.91
CA ALA A 360 -15.08 18.64 -5.00
C ALA A 360 -16.08 17.88 -4.11
N LEU A 361 -16.71 16.83 -4.64
CA LEU A 361 -17.53 15.91 -3.85
C LEU A 361 -16.69 15.20 -2.76
N VAL A 362 -15.49 14.72 -3.10
CA VAL A 362 -14.55 14.13 -2.15
C VAL A 362 -14.16 15.14 -1.05
N ALA A 363 -13.82 16.37 -1.45
CA ALA A 363 -13.49 17.44 -0.51
C ALA A 363 -14.66 17.76 0.43
N ALA A 364 -15.89 17.84 -0.09
CA ALA A 364 -17.09 18.10 0.71
C ALA A 364 -17.36 16.98 1.72
N ILE A 365 -17.13 15.71 1.37
CA ILE A 365 -17.26 14.58 2.30
C ILE A 365 -16.30 14.73 3.48
N TYR A 366 -15.02 15.00 3.22
CA TYR A 366 -14.05 15.16 4.31
C TYR A 366 -14.29 16.44 5.12
N LEU A 367 -14.72 17.55 4.50
CA LEU A 367 -15.12 18.75 5.24
C LEU A 367 -16.34 18.49 6.13
N TYR A 368 -17.32 17.73 5.65
CA TYR A 368 -18.47 17.34 6.46
C TYR A 368 -18.05 16.46 7.63
N ALA A 369 -17.21 15.45 7.39
CA ALA A 369 -16.68 14.58 8.44
C ALA A 369 -15.89 15.36 9.50
N LEU A 370 -15.08 16.34 9.09
CA LEU A 370 -14.25 17.16 9.97
C LEU A 370 -15.07 18.16 10.80
N THR A 371 -16.04 18.84 10.19
CA THR A 371 -16.70 20.01 10.81
C THR A 371 -18.11 19.73 11.32
N GLY A 372 -18.77 18.71 10.78
CA GLY A 372 -20.19 18.47 10.99
C GLY A 372 -21.12 19.54 10.36
N ASP A 373 -20.60 20.49 9.59
CA ASP A 373 -21.43 21.55 8.99
C ASP A 373 -22.34 20.98 7.89
N THR A 374 -23.65 21.13 8.11
CA THR A 374 -24.69 20.65 7.20
C THR A 374 -24.64 21.26 5.80
N ALA A 375 -23.96 22.40 5.60
CA ALA A 375 -23.77 22.98 4.27
C ALA A 375 -22.95 22.05 3.36
N TYR A 376 -21.93 21.39 3.89
CA TYR A 376 -21.15 20.39 3.15
C TYR A 376 -21.99 19.15 2.87
N ASN A 377 -22.77 18.68 3.84
CA ASN A 377 -23.70 17.57 3.63
C ASN A 377 -24.73 17.88 2.51
N GLN A 378 -25.26 19.10 2.50
CA GLN A 378 -26.19 19.53 1.45
C GLN A 378 -25.51 19.59 0.07
N TYR A 379 -24.24 20.00 0.00
CA TYR A 379 -23.45 19.92 -1.22
C TYR A 379 -23.34 18.48 -1.71
N ILE A 380 -22.97 17.54 -0.83
CA ILE A 380 -22.86 16.09 -1.15
C ILE A 380 -24.18 15.56 -1.73
N ILE A 381 -25.31 15.85 -1.09
CA ILE A 381 -26.64 15.42 -1.56
C ILE A 381 -26.93 15.95 -2.97
N ASN A 382 -26.62 17.22 -3.23
CA ASN A 382 -26.89 17.85 -4.52
C ASN A 382 -25.95 17.37 -5.64
N HIS A 383 -24.74 16.92 -5.27
CA HIS A 383 -23.65 16.61 -6.20
C HIS A 383 -23.27 15.12 -6.20
N ILE A 384 -24.05 14.24 -5.58
CA ILE A 384 -23.72 12.81 -5.50
C ILE A 384 -23.56 12.13 -6.88
N TYR A 385 -24.24 12.66 -7.91
CA TYR A 385 -24.15 12.19 -9.30
C TYR A 385 -22.96 12.77 -10.08
N ASP A 386 -22.14 13.63 -9.48
CA ASP A 386 -20.87 14.03 -10.08
C ASP A 386 -19.82 12.90 -9.95
N ALA A 387 -20.04 11.93 -9.06
CA ALA A 387 -19.24 10.71 -8.99
C ALA A 387 -19.61 9.71 -10.08
N GLY A 388 -18.62 9.24 -10.84
CA GLY A 388 -18.78 8.16 -11.82
C GLY A 388 -19.32 6.86 -11.22
N GLU A 389 -18.95 6.58 -9.97
CA GLU A 389 -19.44 5.47 -9.16
C GLU A 389 -20.97 5.47 -9.03
N ILE A 390 -21.60 6.64 -9.08
CA ILE A 390 -23.06 6.77 -8.91
C ILE A 390 -23.75 7.01 -10.25
N ALA A 391 -23.24 7.93 -11.07
CA ALA A 391 -23.86 8.26 -12.35
C ALA A 391 -23.79 7.13 -13.38
N SER A 392 -22.70 6.36 -13.37
CA SER A 392 -22.40 5.35 -14.40
C SER A 392 -22.10 3.97 -13.82
N TYR A 393 -22.24 3.77 -12.50
CA TYR A 393 -21.84 2.54 -11.81
C TYR A 393 -20.36 2.18 -12.08
N ASP A 394 -19.51 3.19 -12.21
CA ASP A 394 -18.10 3.01 -12.59
C ASP A 394 -17.17 2.99 -11.37
N TRP A 395 -17.28 1.92 -10.57
CA TRP A 395 -16.37 1.67 -9.46
C TRP A 395 -15.13 0.95 -9.98
N ASN A 396 -14.00 1.64 -10.05
CA ASN A 396 -12.80 1.14 -10.70
C ASN A 396 -11.51 1.58 -10.00
N ASN A 397 -10.39 1.08 -10.52
CA ASN A 397 -9.04 1.28 -10.01
C ASN A 397 -8.45 2.69 -10.26
N TYR A 398 -9.10 3.56 -11.02
CA TYR A 398 -8.64 4.92 -11.29
C TYR A 398 -9.22 5.96 -10.32
N THR A 399 -10.33 5.65 -9.64
CA THR A 399 -11.07 6.60 -8.79
C THR A 399 -11.14 6.17 -7.32
N ILE A 400 -10.15 5.42 -6.83
CA ILE A 400 -10.11 4.89 -5.45
C ILE A 400 -10.42 5.95 -4.38
N LYS A 401 -9.83 7.16 -4.47
CA LYS A 401 -10.13 8.24 -3.52
C LYS A 401 -11.62 8.61 -3.43
N THR A 402 -12.35 8.51 -4.54
CA THR A 402 -13.79 8.78 -4.61
C THR A 402 -14.57 7.61 -4.01
N SER A 403 -14.22 6.38 -4.40
CA SER A 403 -14.80 5.17 -3.82
C SER A 403 -14.65 5.12 -2.29
N ASP A 404 -13.48 5.48 -1.76
CA ASP A 404 -13.21 5.61 -0.33
C ASP A 404 -14.10 6.66 0.34
N ALA A 405 -14.13 7.87 -0.20
CA ALA A 405 -14.89 8.97 0.39
C ALA A 405 -16.40 8.66 0.40
N LEU A 406 -16.93 8.12 -0.69
CA LEU A 406 -18.34 7.72 -0.77
C LEU A 406 -18.70 6.67 0.29
N LEU A 407 -17.90 5.61 0.41
CA LEU A 407 -18.17 4.57 1.41
C LEU A 407 -17.92 5.07 2.84
N TYR A 408 -16.93 5.94 3.05
CA TYR A 408 -16.73 6.60 4.33
C TYR A 408 -17.93 7.46 4.74
N TYR A 409 -18.51 8.22 3.80
CA TYR A 409 -19.73 9.00 4.04
C TYR A 409 -20.87 8.15 4.61
N THR A 410 -21.00 6.88 4.18
CA THR A 410 -22.04 5.97 4.69
C THR A 410 -21.92 5.66 6.19
N THR A 411 -20.76 5.92 6.78
CA THR A 411 -20.47 5.69 8.20
C THR A 411 -20.58 6.96 9.05
N LEU A 412 -20.71 8.13 8.43
CA LEU A 412 -20.74 9.40 9.14
C LEU A 412 -22.05 9.61 9.89
N SER A 413 -21.95 10.16 11.10
CA SER A 413 -23.13 10.58 11.85
C SER A 413 -23.81 11.74 11.13
N GLY A 414 -25.11 11.60 10.85
CA GLY A 414 -25.90 12.61 10.15
C GLY A 414 -25.83 12.56 8.62
N ALA A 415 -25.15 11.55 8.05
CA ALA A 415 -25.23 11.25 6.63
C ALA A 415 -26.69 11.05 6.18
N ASP A 416 -27.04 11.59 5.01
CA ASP A 416 -28.40 11.50 4.47
C ASP A 416 -28.72 10.06 4.08
N SER A 417 -29.79 9.50 4.66
CA SER A 417 -30.18 8.11 4.46
C SER A 417 -30.45 7.72 2.99
N SER A 418 -30.91 8.67 2.16
CA SER A 418 -31.18 8.41 0.75
C SER A 418 -29.89 8.39 -0.08
N THR A 419 -28.96 9.29 0.23
CA THR A 419 -27.60 9.30 -0.33
C THR A 419 -26.84 8.04 0.07
N VAL A 420 -26.89 7.63 1.34
CA VAL A 420 -26.29 6.37 1.81
C VAL A 420 -26.86 5.17 1.06
N SER A 421 -28.18 5.10 0.93
CA SER A 421 -28.84 4.02 0.18
C SER A 421 -28.41 4.01 -1.30
N THR A 422 -28.23 5.18 -1.91
CA THR A 422 -27.77 5.33 -3.30
C THR A 422 -26.35 4.77 -3.47
N ILE A 423 -25.44 5.12 -2.57
CA ILE A 423 -24.05 4.64 -2.59
C ILE A 423 -23.99 3.12 -2.43
N ILE A 424 -24.62 2.60 -1.38
CA ILE A 424 -24.61 1.15 -1.07
C ILE A 424 -25.28 0.34 -2.18
N ASN A 425 -26.38 0.82 -2.76
CA ASN A 425 -27.03 0.14 -3.87
C ASN A 425 -26.14 0.11 -5.12
N SER A 426 -25.48 1.23 -5.44
CA SER A 426 -24.55 1.28 -6.58
C SER A 426 -23.41 0.28 -6.40
N ALA A 427 -22.76 0.27 -5.23
CA ALA A 427 -21.67 -0.65 -4.90
C ALA A 427 -22.12 -2.13 -4.97
N ASN A 428 -23.30 -2.47 -4.46
CA ASN A 428 -23.81 -3.86 -4.53
C ASN A 428 -24.11 -4.29 -5.97
N VAL A 429 -24.61 -3.39 -6.81
CA VAL A 429 -24.90 -3.67 -8.23
C VAL A 429 -23.62 -4.04 -8.98
N VAL A 430 -22.55 -3.24 -8.86
CA VAL A 430 -21.27 -3.52 -9.54
C VAL A 430 -20.59 -4.76 -8.99
N ALA A 431 -20.60 -4.95 -7.67
CA ALA A 431 -20.03 -6.12 -7.01
C ALA A 431 -20.68 -7.42 -7.50
N SER A 432 -22.00 -7.40 -7.69
CA SER A 432 -22.76 -8.57 -8.16
C SER A 432 -22.60 -8.81 -9.65
N GLY A 433 -22.46 -7.74 -10.45
CA GLY A 433 -22.26 -7.84 -11.89
C GLY A 433 -20.84 -8.25 -12.28
N ASN A 434 -19.84 -7.89 -11.46
CA ASN A 434 -18.41 -8.08 -11.71
C ASN A 434 -17.97 -7.67 -13.13
N TRP A 435 -18.44 -6.51 -13.59
CA TRP A 435 -18.05 -6.00 -14.89
C TRP A 435 -16.53 -5.80 -14.95
N ASN A 436 -15.93 -6.21 -16.07
CA ASN A 436 -14.48 -6.17 -16.30
C ASN A 436 -13.63 -6.93 -15.26
N HIS A 437 -14.21 -7.87 -14.50
CA HIS A 437 -13.47 -8.68 -13.51
C HIS A 437 -12.72 -7.85 -12.44
N ASN A 438 -13.28 -6.67 -12.12
CA ASN A 438 -12.70 -5.76 -11.12
C ASN A 438 -12.88 -6.29 -9.68
N PHE A 439 -13.85 -7.17 -9.45
CA PHE A 439 -14.28 -7.63 -8.14
C PHE A 439 -14.06 -9.13 -7.98
N PHE A 440 -13.67 -9.52 -6.76
CA PHE A 440 -13.36 -10.88 -6.30
C PHE A 440 -12.29 -11.62 -7.11
N PHE A 441 -11.85 -12.76 -6.59
CA PHE A 441 -10.87 -13.63 -7.21
C PHE A 441 -11.55 -14.69 -8.08
N GLU A 442 -11.02 -14.90 -9.29
CA GLU A 442 -11.50 -15.88 -10.26
C GLU A 442 -10.33 -16.79 -10.68
N ASN A 443 -10.57 -18.10 -10.77
CA ASN A 443 -9.49 -19.08 -10.95
C ASN A 443 -8.94 -19.14 -12.39
N ASP A 444 -9.69 -18.67 -13.37
CA ASP A 444 -9.46 -18.91 -14.80
C ASP A 444 -9.15 -17.62 -15.59
N THR A 445 -9.07 -16.47 -14.91
CA THR A 445 -8.81 -15.17 -15.54
C THR A 445 -7.31 -14.87 -15.70
N ASP A 446 -6.47 -15.27 -14.73
CA ASP A 446 -5.02 -15.01 -14.77
C ASP A 446 -4.21 -16.18 -14.19
N LEU A 447 -3.28 -16.72 -14.99
CA LEU A 447 -2.34 -17.76 -14.57
C LEU A 447 -1.48 -17.32 -13.37
N TYR A 448 -1.12 -16.04 -13.31
CA TYR A 448 -0.34 -15.42 -12.24
C TYR A 448 -1.21 -14.87 -11.11
N ARG A 449 -2.50 -15.23 -11.10
CA ARG A 449 -3.46 -15.01 -9.98
C ARG A 449 -3.77 -13.54 -9.68
N ALA A 450 -3.28 -12.62 -10.50
CA ALA A 450 -3.34 -11.19 -10.22
C ALA A 450 -3.97 -10.43 -11.42
N PHE A 451 -5.11 -10.93 -11.91
CA PHE A 451 -5.77 -10.38 -13.11
C PHE A 451 -5.92 -8.85 -13.06
N ASN A 452 -5.61 -8.19 -14.16
CA ASN A 452 -6.03 -6.82 -14.47
C ASN A 452 -6.49 -6.85 -15.93
N ASN A 453 -7.33 -5.91 -16.35
CA ASN A 453 -7.69 -5.84 -17.77
C ASN A 453 -6.48 -5.43 -18.62
N ASP A 454 -6.45 -5.82 -19.89
CA ASP A 454 -5.36 -5.50 -20.81
C ASP A 454 -5.06 -4.00 -20.82
N TRP A 455 -6.09 -3.16 -20.93
CA TRP A 455 -5.92 -1.71 -20.96
C TRP A 455 -5.33 -1.12 -19.67
N ASN A 456 -5.23 -1.86 -18.56
CA ASN A 456 -4.51 -1.40 -17.37
C ASN A 456 -2.98 -1.53 -17.49
N TYR A 457 -2.45 -2.28 -18.46
CA TYR A 457 -1.01 -2.41 -18.72
C TYR A 457 -0.50 -1.22 -19.56
N HIS A 458 -0.71 0.00 -19.07
CA HIS A 458 -0.13 1.24 -19.59
C HIS A 458 0.97 1.77 -18.64
N TRP A 459 1.56 2.92 -18.94
CA TRP A 459 2.49 3.61 -18.02
C TRP A 459 1.85 3.77 -16.63
N GLY A 460 2.44 3.15 -15.60
CA GLY A 460 1.90 3.15 -14.25
C GLY A 460 0.90 2.02 -13.96
N SER A 461 0.99 0.91 -14.70
CA SER A 461 0.15 -0.28 -14.50
C SER A 461 0.26 -0.88 -13.10
N ASN A 462 1.41 -0.76 -12.45
CA ASN A 462 1.59 -1.18 -11.06
C ASN A 462 0.68 -0.38 -10.10
N ASN A 463 0.40 0.91 -10.38
CA ASN A 463 -0.61 1.65 -9.61
C ASN A 463 -1.99 1.01 -9.73
N GLN A 464 -2.36 0.66 -10.96
CA GLN A 464 -3.66 0.07 -11.27
C GLN A 464 -3.81 -1.32 -10.63
N LYS A 465 -2.72 -2.08 -10.59
CA LYS A 465 -2.60 -3.36 -9.87
C LYS A 465 -2.86 -3.20 -8.37
N SER A 466 -2.18 -2.25 -7.73
CA SER A 466 -2.43 -1.91 -6.31
C SER A 466 -3.89 -1.54 -6.07
N ASN A 467 -4.42 -0.67 -6.92
CA ASN A 467 -5.77 -0.14 -6.79
C ASN A 467 -6.87 -1.18 -6.99
N ILE A 468 -6.68 -2.20 -7.84
CA ILE A 468 -7.62 -3.34 -7.92
C ILE A 468 -7.63 -4.11 -6.59
N GLY A 469 -6.47 -4.33 -5.97
CA GLY A 469 -6.40 -4.95 -4.65
C GLY A 469 -7.12 -4.12 -3.58
N ILE A 470 -6.84 -2.81 -3.55
CA ILE A 470 -7.47 -1.85 -2.62
C ILE A 470 -8.98 -1.81 -2.81
N LEU A 471 -9.48 -1.75 -4.05
CA LEU A 471 -10.91 -1.73 -4.35
C LEU A 471 -11.63 -2.95 -3.74
N ASN A 472 -11.04 -4.13 -3.87
CA ASN A 472 -11.58 -5.36 -3.29
C ASN A 472 -11.54 -5.33 -1.76
N TYR A 473 -10.45 -4.84 -1.18
CA TYR A 473 -10.36 -4.65 0.27
C TYR A 473 -11.44 -3.68 0.78
N ILE A 474 -11.64 -2.54 0.12
CA ILE A 474 -12.66 -1.56 0.48
C ILE A 474 -14.05 -2.21 0.48
N PHE A 475 -14.39 -2.99 -0.56
CA PHE A 475 -15.69 -3.67 -0.65
C PHE A 475 -15.87 -4.70 0.47
N SER A 476 -14.81 -5.43 0.80
CA SER A 476 -14.76 -6.35 1.94
C SER A 476 -15.01 -5.62 3.27
N LYS A 477 -14.27 -4.52 3.52
CA LYS A 477 -14.33 -3.69 4.74
C LYS A 477 -15.72 -3.10 4.98
N TYR A 478 -16.38 -2.60 3.95
CA TYR A 478 -17.71 -2.00 4.05
C TYR A 478 -18.85 -3.02 3.92
N GLY A 479 -18.55 -4.31 3.83
CA GLY A 479 -19.56 -5.37 3.77
C GLY A 479 -20.41 -5.34 2.50
N ILE A 480 -19.86 -4.83 1.39
CA ILE A 480 -20.52 -4.87 0.09
C ILE A 480 -20.50 -6.32 -0.40
N ASN A 481 -21.67 -6.88 -0.74
CA ASN A 481 -21.80 -8.29 -1.13
C ASN A 481 -21.01 -9.27 -0.22
N THR A 482 -21.40 -9.38 1.05
CA THR A 482 -20.66 -10.18 2.07
C THR A 482 -20.42 -11.66 1.71
N SER A 483 -21.17 -12.21 0.75
CA SER A 483 -20.93 -13.57 0.24
C SER A 483 -19.58 -13.74 -0.48
N THR A 484 -18.97 -12.64 -0.94
CA THR A 484 -17.69 -12.64 -1.67
C THR A 484 -16.51 -12.14 -0.84
N THR A 485 -16.68 -11.83 0.45
CA THR A 485 -15.63 -11.30 1.35
C THR A 485 -14.32 -12.09 1.30
N THR A 486 -14.36 -13.43 1.43
CA THR A 486 -13.15 -14.26 1.34
C THR A 486 -12.45 -14.13 -0.02
N SER A 487 -13.22 -14.00 -1.10
CA SER A 487 -12.71 -13.86 -2.45
C SER A 487 -12.13 -12.46 -2.71
N TYR A 488 -12.71 -11.41 -2.12
CA TYR A 488 -12.12 -10.07 -2.11
C TYR A 488 -10.78 -10.04 -1.39
N ASN A 489 -10.69 -10.67 -0.22
CA ASN A 489 -9.45 -10.73 0.54
C ASN A 489 -8.37 -11.54 -0.21
N LEU A 490 -8.76 -12.64 -0.86
CA LEU A 490 -7.86 -13.40 -1.72
C LEU A 490 -7.37 -12.53 -2.90
N ARG A 491 -8.28 -11.79 -3.55
CA ARG A 491 -7.94 -10.87 -4.64
C ARG A 491 -6.87 -9.87 -4.23
N ALA A 492 -7.02 -9.22 -3.08
CA ALA A 492 -6.03 -8.29 -2.55
C ALA A 492 -4.66 -8.96 -2.27
N LYS A 493 -4.65 -10.15 -1.67
CA LYS A 493 -3.42 -10.92 -1.38
C LYS A 493 -2.65 -11.29 -2.65
N GLU A 494 -3.35 -11.78 -3.67
CA GLU A 494 -2.70 -12.19 -4.92
C GLU A 494 -2.15 -11.00 -5.72
N GLN A 495 -2.77 -9.82 -5.62
CA GLN A 495 -2.20 -8.60 -6.19
C GLN A 495 -0.83 -8.27 -5.57
N ILE A 496 -0.65 -8.44 -4.25
CA ILE A 496 0.66 -8.25 -3.60
C ILE A 496 1.70 -9.26 -4.08
N HIS A 497 1.33 -10.54 -4.19
CA HIS A 497 2.27 -11.57 -4.64
C HIS A 497 2.82 -11.30 -6.06
N TYR A 498 2.05 -10.63 -6.93
CA TYR A 498 2.53 -10.17 -8.23
C TYR A 498 3.71 -9.19 -8.12
N PHE A 499 3.67 -8.24 -7.18
CA PHE A 499 4.78 -7.31 -6.95
C PHE A 499 6.03 -8.03 -6.45
N HIS A 500 5.86 -9.17 -5.79
CA HIS A 500 6.92 -9.90 -5.10
C HIS A 500 7.47 -11.08 -5.91
N GLY A 501 7.11 -11.22 -7.19
CA GLY A 501 7.71 -12.19 -8.09
C GLY A 501 6.76 -13.27 -8.64
N VAL A 502 5.48 -13.27 -8.26
CA VAL A 502 4.45 -14.11 -8.90
C VAL A 502 3.95 -13.40 -10.18
N ASN A 503 4.84 -13.28 -11.15
CA ASN A 503 4.58 -12.68 -12.45
C ASN A 503 5.47 -13.37 -13.52
N PRO A 504 5.21 -13.17 -14.83
CA PRO A 504 5.93 -13.87 -15.89
C PRO A 504 7.42 -13.57 -15.99
N LEU A 505 7.90 -12.57 -15.25
CA LEU A 505 9.30 -12.15 -15.23
C LEU A 505 10.03 -12.69 -14.00
N SER A 506 9.33 -13.34 -13.06
CA SER A 506 9.85 -13.67 -11.72
C SER A 506 10.48 -12.44 -11.05
N LEU A 507 9.92 -11.25 -11.26
CA LEU A 507 10.56 -10.00 -10.89
C LEU A 507 9.88 -9.37 -9.68
N VAL A 508 10.66 -9.03 -8.65
CA VAL A 508 10.18 -8.13 -7.59
C VAL A 508 10.21 -6.71 -8.12
N TYR A 509 9.05 -6.05 -8.23
CA TYR A 509 8.89 -4.69 -8.77
C TYR A 509 9.34 -3.57 -7.82
N LEU A 510 10.16 -3.91 -6.82
CA LEU A 510 10.80 -2.99 -5.89
C LEU A 510 12.31 -2.98 -6.15
N THR A 511 12.93 -1.81 -6.08
CA THR A 511 14.38 -1.67 -6.29
C THR A 511 15.22 -2.31 -5.20
N ASN A 512 16.36 -2.91 -5.60
CA ASN A 512 17.48 -3.28 -4.74
C ASN A 512 17.11 -4.07 -3.47
N MET A 513 16.18 -5.03 -3.60
CA MET A 513 15.63 -5.79 -2.48
C MET A 513 16.42 -7.06 -2.12
N ASN A 514 17.57 -7.30 -2.75
CA ASN A 514 18.42 -8.48 -2.52
C ASN A 514 18.78 -8.67 -1.03
N ASN A 515 19.12 -7.58 -0.34
CA ASN A 515 19.46 -7.61 1.09
C ASN A 515 18.26 -7.94 2.01
N LEU A 516 17.05 -7.94 1.46
CA LEU A 516 15.80 -8.25 2.15
C LEU A 516 15.18 -9.58 1.68
N GLY A 517 15.93 -10.39 0.92
CA GLY A 517 15.56 -11.77 0.57
C GLY A 517 15.07 -11.97 -0.86
N ALA A 518 14.83 -10.91 -1.63
CA ALA A 518 14.43 -11.06 -3.03
C ALA A 518 15.62 -11.45 -3.91
N GLU A 519 15.65 -12.66 -4.48
CA GLU A 519 16.74 -13.09 -5.38
C GLU A 519 16.74 -12.37 -6.74
N LYS A 520 15.60 -11.83 -7.17
CA LYS A 520 15.43 -11.10 -8.43
C LYS A 520 14.51 -9.90 -8.23
N SER A 521 15.10 -8.77 -7.88
CA SER A 521 14.45 -7.46 -7.80
C SER A 521 14.90 -6.51 -8.91
N LEU A 522 14.26 -5.34 -9.01
CA LEU A 522 14.70 -4.28 -9.93
C LEU A 522 16.11 -3.81 -9.56
N ASN A 523 16.98 -3.71 -10.55
CA ASN A 523 18.36 -3.27 -10.36
C ASN A 523 18.56 -1.83 -10.82
N GLU A 524 17.72 -1.35 -11.73
CA GLU A 524 17.77 -0.03 -12.33
C GLU A 524 16.37 0.61 -12.26
N MET A 525 16.31 1.93 -12.28
CA MET A 525 15.05 2.66 -12.45
C MET A 525 15.31 4.02 -13.06
N PHE A 526 14.41 4.51 -13.91
CA PHE A 526 14.50 5.89 -14.37
C PHE A 526 14.31 6.82 -13.17
N HIS A 527 15.39 7.49 -12.77
CA HIS A 527 15.38 8.46 -11.69
C HIS A 527 16.61 9.36 -11.81
N THR A 528 16.47 10.65 -11.57
CA THR A 528 17.57 11.61 -11.77
C THR A 528 18.73 11.36 -10.82
N TRP A 529 18.45 11.16 -9.52
CA TRP A 529 19.47 10.74 -8.54
C TRP A 529 20.13 9.40 -8.92
N PHE A 530 19.33 8.39 -9.28
CA PHE A 530 19.82 7.03 -9.56
C PHE A 530 19.99 6.78 -11.06
N SER A 531 20.54 7.76 -11.76
CA SER A 531 20.60 7.79 -13.23
C SER A 531 21.70 6.89 -13.81
N ASP A 532 21.52 6.54 -15.09
CA ASP A 532 22.46 5.79 -15.93
C ASP A 532 23.89 6.35 -15.82
N GLY A 533 24.87 5.48 -15.56
CA GLY A 533 26.28 5.82 -15.45
C GLY A 533 26.70 6.43 -14.10
N THR A 534 25.80 6.58 -13.13
CA THR A 534 26.15 7.00 -11.76
C THR A 534 26.59 5.83 -10.88
N VAL A 535 27.12 6.14 -9.69
CA VAL A 535 27.44 5.10 -8.68
C VAL A 535 26.20 4.41 -8.11
N TRP A 536 25.01 4.92 -8.43
CA TRP A 536 23.70 4.37 -8.04
C TRP A 536 22.93 3.74 -9.20
N ASP A 537 23.52 3.67 -10.39
CA ASP A 537 22.85 3.23 -11.61
C ASP A 537 22.22 1.82 -11.47
N ASN A 538 23.06 0.82 -11.15
CA ASN A 538 22.65 -0.57 -11.15
C ASN A 538 23.01 -1.28 -9.82
N ALA A 539 22.04 -1.96 -9.20
CA ALA A 539 22.20 -2.66 -7.92
C ALA A 539 23.24 -3.80 -7.91
N GLN A 540 23.64 -4.32 -9.07
CA GLN A 540 24.59 -5.43 -9.17
C GLN A 540 25.99 -4.98 -9.62
N THR A 541 26.06 -3.96 -10.47
CA THR A 541 27.32 -3.56 -11.13
C THR A 541 27.87 -2.23 -10.63
N SER A 542 27.04 -1.34 -10.07
CA SER A 542 27.46 -0.08 -9.49
C SER A 542 27.83 -0.22 -8.01
N THR A 543 28.42 0.82 -7.43
CA THR A 543 28.89 0.79 -6.02
C THR A 543 27.74 0.66 -5.03
N TYR A 544 26.61 1.31 -5.30
CA TYR A 544 25.45 1.36 -4.39
C TYR A 544 24.14 0.85 -5.02
N GLY A 545 23.93 1.09 -6.32
CA GLY A 545 22.62 0.92 -6.95
C GLY A 545 21.57 1.92 -6.45
N PRO A 546 20.33 1.83 -6.96
CA PRO A 546 19.23 2.66 -6.47
C PRO A 546 18.92 2.32 -5.01
N ALA A 547 18.37 3.28 -4.27
CA ALA A 547 17.92 3.03 -2.91
C ALA A 547 16.85 1.91 -2.90
N PRO A 548 16.83 1.03 -1.89
CA PRO A 548 15.90 -0.09 -1.86
C PRO A 548 14.46 0.35 -1.61
N GLY A 549 13.50 -0.35 -2.22
CA GLY A 549 12.07 -0.25 -1.91
C GLY A 549 11.23 0.65 -2.83
N PHE A 550 11.79 1.22 -3.89
CA PHE A 550 11.04 2.04 -4.83
C PHE A 550 10.19 1.17 -5.76
N VAL A 551 8.89 1.46 -5.87
CA VAL A 551 7.97 0.80 -6.79
C VAL A 551 7.93 1.57 -8.11
N THR A 552 8.29 0.88 -9.21
CA THR A 552 8.26 1.47 -10.56
C THR A 552 6.90 1.35 -11.25
N GLY A 553 6.70 2.09 -12.34
CA GLY A 553 5.47 2.11 -13.13
C GLY A 553 4.97 0.74 -13.60
N GLY A 554 5.86 -0.20 -13.90
CA GLY A 554 5.51 -1.57 -14.25
C GLY A 554 5.29 -1.79 -15.74
N ALA A 555 4.70 -2.94 -16.09
CA ALA A 555 4.57 -3.35 -17.50
C ALA A 555 3.67 -2.39 -18.30
N ASN A 556 4.12 -2.00 -19.49
CA ASN A 556 3.40 -1.09 -20.39
C ASN A 556 3.38 -1.67 -21.80
N GLN A 557 2.24 -2.24 -22.20
CA GLN A 557 2.04 -2.79 -23.54
C GLN A 557 1.97 -1.73 -24.64
N TYR A 558 1.82 -0.46 -24.27
CA TYR A 558 1.77 0.69 -25.17
C TYR A 558 3.11 1.40 -25.29
N TYR A 559 4.21 0.77 -24.87
CA TYR A 559 5.55 1.30 -25.11
C TYR A 559 5.90 1.23 -26.60
N TYR A 560 6.02 2.40 -27.23
CA TYR A 560 6.38 2.53 -28.65
C TYR A 560 7.60 3.44 -28.88
N ALA A 561 8.22 3.93 -27.82
CA ALA A 561 9.30 4.91 -27.90
C ALA A 561 10.55 4.38 -28.62
N ASN A 562 10.96 3.15 -28.33
CA ASN A 562 12.02 2.45 -29.06
C ASN A 562 11.60 1.03 -29.44
N THR A 563 11.17 0.84 -30.69
CA THR A 563 10.72 -0.46 -31.20
C THR A 563 11.85 -1.48 -31.40
N SER A 564 13.11 -1.10 -31.20
CA SER A 564 14.24 -2.05 -31.18
C SER A 564 14.44 -2.74 -29.84
N LEU A 565 13.84 -2.24 -28.75
CA LEU A 565 13.87 -2.85 -27.42
C LEU A 565 12.66 -3.80 -27.26
N SER A 566 12.89 -5.10 -27.42
CA SER A 566 11.87 -6.14 -27.23
C SER A 566 12.41 -7.23 -26.30
N PRO A 567 12.04 -7.25 -25.01
CA PRO A 567 11.07 -6.37 -24.31
C PRO A 567 11.55 -4.91 -24.18
N PRO A 568 10.64 -3.95 -23.90
CA PRO A 568 9.21 -4.12 -23.61
C PRO A 568 8.30 -4.08 -24.85
N TYR A 569 8.79 -3.61 -26.00
CA TYR A 569 8.00 -3.57 -27.24
C TYR A 569 7.65 -4.98 -27.72
N ASN A 570 6.47 -5.16 -28.31
CA ASN A 570 6.02 -6.41 -28.94
C ASN A 570 6.08 -7.63 -28.00
N GLN A 571 5.58 -7.45 -26.78
CA GLN A 571 5.46 -8.49 -25.77
C GLN A 571 4.01 -8.66 -25.32
N PRO A 572 3.62 -9.84 -24.81
CA PRO A 572 2.38 -9.99 -24.05
C PRO A 572 2.28 -8.95 -22.92
N PRO A 573 1.08 -8.43 -22.58
CA PRO A 573 0.90 -7.34 -21.61
C PRO A 573 1.73 -7.42 -20.32
N GLN A 574 1.79 -8.58 -19.65
CA GLN A 574 2.53 -8.78 -18.40
C GLN A 574 4.05 -8.95 -18.60
N LYS A 575 4.51 -9.17 -19.85
CA LYS A 575 5.94 -9.26 -20.23
C LYS A 575 6.46 -7.97 -20.87
N SER A 576 5.60 -6.96 -21.07
CA SER A 576 5.97 -5.65 -21.64
C SER A 576 6.69 -4.77 -20.62
N TYR A 577 7.80 -5.27 -20.06
CA TYR A 577 8.64 -4.58 -19.08
C TYR A 577 10.11 -4.85 -19.34
N LEU A 578 10.95 -3.86 -19.05
CA LEU A 578 12.40 -3.94 -19.06
C LEU A 578 12.92 -3.23 -17.80
N ASP A 579 13.92 -3.82 -17.14
CA ASP A 579 14.67 -3.22 -16.03
C ASP A 579 15.81 -2.39 -16.67
N PHE A 580 15.61 -1.08 -16.81
CA PHE A 580 16.52 -0.13 -17.46
C PHE A 580 16.17 1.32 -17.09
N ASN A 581 17.11 2.24 -17.23
CA ASN A 581 16.93 3.67 -16.88
C ASN A 581 17.44 4.64 -17.97
N THR A 582 17.67 4.16 -19.19
CA THR A 582 18.18 4.97 -20.30
C THR A 582 17.13 5.98 -20.77
N SER A 583 17.43 7.29 -20.63
CA SER A 583 16.48 8.35 -20.97
C SER A 583 16.20 8.46 -22.48
N SER A 584 17.18 8.20 -23.35
CA SER A 584 16.97 8.27 -24.80
C SER A 584 15.98 7.24 -25.34
N ASP A 585 15.69 6.22 -24.55
CA ASP A 585 14.76 5.15 -24.86
C ASP A 585 13.42 5.32 -24.10
N SER A 586 13.14 6.49 -23.53
CA SER A 586 11.93 6.76 -22.75
C SER A 586 11.66 5.71 -21.65
N SER A 587 12.71 5.28 -20.94
CA SER A 587 12.61 4.31 -19.85
C SER A 587 11.61 4.74 -18.75
N TRP A 588 11.36 6.05 -18.62
CA TRP A 588 10.36 6.58 -17.70
C TRP A 588 8.95 5.98 -17.87
N GLU A 589 8.58 5.56 -19.09
CA GLU A 589 7.28 4.93 -19.38
C GLU A 589 7.11 3.53 -18.75
N ILE A 590 8.20 2.97 -18.23
CA ILE A 590 8.32 1.59 -17.73
C ILE A 590 8.81 1.57 -16.28
N SER A 591 9.97 2.20 -16.03
CA SER A 591 10.75 2.01 -14.81
C SER A 591 10.80 3.24 -13.90
N GLU A 592 10.11 4.34 -14.22
CA GLU A 592 10.05 5.49 -13.31
C GLU A 592 9.22 5.15 -12.06
N PRO A 593 9.69 5.48 -10.85
CA PRO A 593 8.88 5.43 -9.64
C PRO A 593 8.04 6.70 -9.49
N ALA A 594 6.96 6.63 -8.71
CA ALA A 594 6.18 7.81 -8.36
C ALA A 594 5.55 7.69 -6.97
N ILE A 595 5.30 8.83 -6.32
CA ILE A 595 4.65 8.89 -4.99
C ILE A 595 3.31 8.16 -4.96
N TYR A 596 2.56 8.18 -6.06
CA TYR A 596 1.26 7.50 -6.17
C TYR A 596 1.38 6.00 -6.44
N TYR A 597 2.47 5.51 -7.02
CA TYR A 597 2.74 4.07 -7.10
C TYR A 597 3.10 3.51 -5.73
N GLN A 598 3.92 4.26 -5.00
CA GLN A 598 4.41 3.87 -3.69
C GLN A 598 3.31 3.88 -2.64
N ALA A 599 2.48 4.94 -2.61
CA ALA A 599 1.41 5.07 -1.62
C ALA A 599 0.34 3.97 -1.79
N SER A 600 -0.09 3.67 -3.01
CA SER A 600 -1.06 2.61 -3.26
C SER A 600 -0.49 1.23 -2.95
N TYR A 601 0.78 0.97 -3.27
CA TYR A 601 1.46 -0.26 -2.87
C TYR A 601 1.55 -0.40 -1.33
N LEU A 602 1.96 0.66 -0.62
CA LEU A 602 2.05 0.63 0.85
C LEU A 602 0.69 0.37 1.50
N ARG A 603 -0.36 1.02 1.01
CA ARG A 603 -1.72 0.80 1.49
C ARG A 603 -2.15 -0.65 1.26
N LEU A 604 -1.97 -1.17 0.05
CA LEU A 604 -2.31 -2.57 -0.26
C LEU A 604 -1.52 -3.55 0.60
N LEU A 605 -0.21 -3.32 0.78
CA LEU A 605 0.64 -4.17 1.60
C LEU A 605 0.18 -4.19 3.06
N ALA A 606 -0.10 -3.01 3.63
CA ALA A 606 -0.62 -2.88 4.99
C ALA A 606 -1.96 -3.59 5.16
N GLN A 607 -2.87 -3.49 4.18
CA GLN A 607 -4.13 -4.23 4.18
C GLN A 607 -3.89 -5.74 4.19
N VAL A 608 -3.02 -6.26 3.31
CA VAL A 608 -2.67 -7.68 3.25
C VAL A 608 -2.02 -8.17 4.55
N MET A 609 -1.19 -7.34 5.19
CA MET A 609 -0.61 -7.61 6.51
C MET A 609 -1.64 -7.67 7.63
N SER A 610 -2.80 -7.02 7.49
CA SER A 610 -3.88 -7.05 8.49
C SER A 610 -4.99 -8.05 8.18
N LEU A 611 -5.06 -8.59 6.96
CA LEU A 611 -6.22 -9.31 6.42
C LEU A 611 -6.58 -10.64 7.09
N ASP A 612 -5.86 -11.05 8.13
CA ASP A 612 -6.20 -12.22 8.98
C ASP A 612 -6.22 -11.88 10.49
N GLU A 613 -5.91 -10.64 10.88
CA GLU A 613 -6.01 -10.17 12.27
C GLU A 613 -7.46 -9.81 12.63
N ASN A 614 -8.23 -9.37 11.65
CA ASN A 614 -9.62 -8.93 11.82
C ASN A 614 -10.63 -10.07 11.98
N ASP A 615 -10.27 -11.33 11.68
CA ASP A 615 -11.12 -12.50 11.95
C ASP A 615 -11.18 -12.89 13.43
N ASN A 616 -10.37 -12.26 14.30
CA ASN A 616 -10.43 -12.40 15.75
C ASN A 616 -11.09 -11.21 16.46
N VAL A 617 -11.64 -10.24 15.74
CA VAL A 617 -12.43 -9.16 16.33
C VAL A 617 -13.87 -9.67 16.52
N LEU A 618 -14.26 -9.81 17.78
CA LEU A 618 -15.61 -10.18 18.23
C LEU A 618 -16.69 -9.46 17.42
N SER A 619 -17.46 -10.19 16.61
CA SER A 619 -18.82 -9.76 16.29
C SER A 619 -19.65 -9.96 17.57
N THR A 620 -19.94 -8.87 18.27
CA THR A 620 -21.04 -8.89 19.22
C THR A 620 -22.32 -8.73 18.42
N ASP A 621 -23.08 -9.82 18.24
CA ASP A 621 -24.53 -9.70 18.05
C ASP A 621 -25.07 -8.98 19.28
N VAL A 622 -25.26 -7.66 19.16
CA VAL A 622 -25.87 -6.84 20.20
C VAL A 622 -27.36 -7.19 20.22
N VAL A 623 -27.73 -8.15 21.07
CA VAL A 623 -29.08 -8.19 21.63
C VAL A 623 -29.03 -7.32 22.89
N THR A 624 -29.47 -6.07 22.75
CA THR A 624 -29.72 -5.17 23.88
C THR A 624 -30.90 -5.71 24.70
N GLN A 625 -30.60 -6.50 25.72
CA GLN A 625 -31.38 -6.48 26.95
C GLN A 625 -30.42 -6.16 28.10
N GLU A 626 -30.68 -5.04 28.77
CA GLU A 626 -30.06 -4.68 30.06
C GLU A 626 -30.07 -5.91 30.99
N PRO A 627 -28.92 -6.53 31.33
CA PRO A 627 -28.94 -7.69 32.19
C PRO A 627 -28.84 -7.23 33.64
N VAL A 628 -29.79 -7.68 34.45
CA VAL A 628 -29.56 -7.94 35.87
C VAL A 628 -28.19 -8.62 36.00
N LYS A 629 -27.25 -8.06 36.77
CA LYS A 629 -25.90 -8.62 36.94
C LYS A 629 -25.98 -10.00 37.61
N LYS A 630 -26.08 -11.07 36.80
CA LYS A 630 -26.14 -12.47 37.26
C LYS A 630 -24.83 -12.92 37.91
N TYR A 631 -23.69 -12.42 37.40
CA TYR A 631 -22.35 -12.82 37.85
C TYR A 631 -21.49 -11.64 38.32
N ALA A 632 -20.62 -11.90 39.29
CA ALA A 632 -19.60 -10.96 39.75
C ALA A 632 -18.26 -11.66 39.99
N ILE A 633 -17.13 -11.01 39.69
CA ILE A 633 -15.81 -11.56 40.00
C ILE A 633 -15.34 -11.05 41.36
N VAL A 634 -14.96 -11.96 42.27
CA VAL A 634 -14.53 -11.63 43.63
C VAL A 634 -13.30 -12.48 44.05
N PRO A 635 -12.21 -11.85 44.56
CA PRO A 635 -11.94 -10.42 44.54
C PRO A 635 -11.63 -9.89 43.14
N ASN A 636 -11.92 -8.61 42.91
CA ASN A 636 -11.51 -7.89 41.71
C ASN A 636 -11.16 -6.43 42.10
N ALA A 637 -9.90 -5.99 42.01
CA ALA A 637 -8.77 -6.66 41.38
C ALA A 637 -8.23 -7.91 42.13
N VAL A 638 -7.87 -8.94 41.38
CA VAL A 638 -7.36 -10.23 41.85
C VAL A 638 -5.84 -10.20 42.05
N ASP A 639 -5.37 -10.89 43.09
CA ASP A 639 -3.96 -11.24 43.28
C ASP A 639 -3.75 -12.70 42.85
N ASN A 640 -3.89 -13.70 43.74
CA ASN A 640 -3.59 -15.10 43.39
C ASN A 640 -4.81 -15.96 43.01
N GLU A 641 -6.02 -15.59 43.43
CA GLU A 641 -7.23 -16.40 43.25
C GLU A 641 -8.46 -15.51 43.16
N PHE A 642 -9.38 -15.82 42.26
CA PHE A 642 -10.71 -15.21 42.16
C PHE A 642 -11.80 -16.27 42.03
N SER A 643 -13.06 -15.83 42.11
CA SER A 643 -14.22 -16.68 41.87
C SER A 643 -15.25 -15.90 41.06
N ILE A 644 -16.04 -16.62 40.26
CA ILE A 644 -17.22 -16.07 39.58
C ILE A 644 -18.42 -16.37 40.48
N GLN A 645 -18.90 -15.34 41.16
CA GLN A 645 -19.99 -15.39 42.13
C GLN A 645 -21.35 -15.32 41.44
N SER A 646 -22.28 -16.18 41.85
CA SER A 646 -23.70 -16.19 41.47
C SER A 646 -24.55 -16.52 42.70
N GLU A 647 -25.82 -16.12 42.71
CA GLU A 647 -26.78 -16.46 43.77
C GLU A 647 -27.00 -17.97 43.90
N LYS A 648 -26.77 -18.74 42.83
CA LYS A 648 -26.87 -20.20 42.79
C LYS A 648 -25.59 -20.82 42.26
N SER A 649 -25.27 -22.02 42.75
CA SER A 649 -24.19 -22.82 42.19
C SER A 649 -24.64 -23.47 40.89
N GLU A 650 -24.00 -23.12 39.78
CA GLU A 650 -24.32 -23.59 38.43
C GLU A 650 -23.05 -23.87 37.64
N ASP A 651 -23.11 -24.81 36.69
CA ASP A 651 -22.01 -25.14 35.78
C ASP A 651 -21.86 -24.05 34.72
N ILE A 652 -20.64 -23.56 34.54
CA ILE A 652 -20.29 -22.48 33.63
C ILE A 652 -19.03 -22.80 32.82
N VAL A 653 -18.94 -22.24 31.63
CA VAL A 653 -17.70 -22.17 30.84
C VAL A 653 -17.13 -20.77 30.97
N VAL A 654 -15.86 -20.68 31.30
CA VAL A 654 -15.14 -19.41 31.48
C VAL A 654 -14.07 -19.30 30.41
N LYS A 655 -14.11 -18.21 29.65
CA LYS A 655 -13.04 -17.81 28.73
C LYS A 655 -12.45 -16.49 29.18
N ILE A 656 -11.13 -16.37 29.20
CA ILE A 656 -10.44 -15.15 29.59
C ILE A 656 -9.65 -14.63 28.40
N PHE A 657 -9.86 -13.37 28.08
CA PHE A 657 -9.22 -12.66 26.98
C PHE A 657 -8.36 -11.53 27.53
N ASN A 658 -7.23 -11.25 26.87
CA ASN A 658 -6.53 -10.00 27.11
C ASN A 658 -7.31 -8.81 26.49
N ILE A 659 -6.86 -7.58 26.75
CA ILE A 659 -7.50 -6.37 26.19
C ILE A 659 -7.54 -6.32 24.66
N ASN A 660 -6.71 -7.12 23.97
CA ASN A 660 -6.65 -7.19 22.52
C ASN A 660 -7.55 -8.32 21.97
N GLY A 661 -8.45 -8.89 22.77
CA GLY A 661 -9.38 -9.93 22.33
C GLY A 661 -8.78 -11.33 22.16
N LYS A 662 -7.48 -11.52 22.42
CA LYS A 662 -6.83 -12.85 22.34
C LYS A 662 -7.23 -13.72 23.53
N SER A 663 -7.72 -14.93 23.26
CA SER A 663 -8.02 -15.93 24.29
C SER A 663 -6.73 -16.37 24.99
N ILE A 664 -6.71 -16.24 26.32
CA ILE A 664 -5.60 -16.61 27.20
C ILE A 664 -5.87 -17.98 27.83
N PHE A 665 -7.11 -18.24 28.24
CA PHE A 665 -7.46 -19.47 28.94
C PHE A 665 -8.96 -19.78 28.82
N GLU A 666 -9.30 -21.07 28.74
CA GLU A 666 -10.68 -21.56 28.70
C GLU A 666 -10.83 -22.81 29.59
N PHE A 667 -11.85 -22.83 30.45
CA PHE A 667 -12.11 -23.96 31.35
C PHE A 667 -13.58 -24.03 31.77
N ASN A 668 -14.00 -25.25 32.16
CA ASN A 668 -15.31 -25.51 32.76
C ASN A 668 -15.17 -25.47 34.28
N THR A 669 -16.09 -24.80 34.97
CA THR A 669 -16.13 -24.78 36.44
C THR A 669 -17.57 -24.61 36.94
N LYS A 670 -17.75 -24.50 38.26
CA LYS A 670 -18.99 -24.06 38.88
C LYS A 670 -18.82 -22.66 39.44
N THR A 671 -19.90 -21.88 39.44
CA THR A 671 -19.94 -20.61 40.19
C THR A 671 -19.63 -20.84 41.66
N ASN A 672 -19.09 -19.81 42.31
CA ASN A 672 -18.68 -19.77 43.71
C ASN A 672 -17.48 -20.69 44.06
N GLN A 673 -16.81 -21.27 43.07
CA GLN A 673 -15.56 -22.02 43.27
C GLN A 673 -14.33 -21.10 43.08
N PRO A 674 -13.23 -21.37 43.82
CA PRO A 674 -11.97 -20.68 43.61
C PRO A 674 -11.34 -21.04 42.26
N ILE A 675 -10.71 -20.04 41.63
CA ILE A 675 -10.00 -20.12 40.36
C ILE A 675 -8.63 -19.45 40.57
N GLU A 676 -7.55 -20.24 40.45
CA GLU A 676 -6.20 -19.71 40.53
C GLU A 676 -5.91 -18.73 39.39
N ALA A 677 -5.27 -17.60 39.68
CA ALA A 677 -4.96 -16.54 38.72
C ALA A 677 -3.47 -16.48 38.37
N LEU A 678 -2.69 -17.53 38.69
CA LEU A 678 -1.24 -17.56 38.47
C LEU A 678 -0.85 -17.54 36.98
N PHE A 679 -1.76 -17.95 36.09
CA PHE A 679 -1.57 -17.91 34.64
C PHE A 679 -1.77 -16.51 34.03
N LEU A 680 -2.23 -15.53 34.81
CA LEU A 680 -2.44 -14.15 34.36
C LEU A 680 -1.28 -13.26 34.78
N THR A 681 -0.76 -12.47 33.84
CA THR A 681 0.17 -11.36 34.13
C THR A 681 -0.59 -10.12 34.61
N LYS A 682 0.10 -9.16 35.23
CA LYS A 682 -0.51 -7.91 35.67
C LYS A 682 -1.18 -7.18 34.50
N GLY A 683 -2.42 -6.76 34.66
CA GLY A 683 -3.15 -6.11 33.57
C GLY A 683 -4.65 -6.25 33.65
N LEU A 684 -5.30 -5.81 32.58
CA LEU A 684 -6.74 -5.85 32.40
C LEU A 684 -7.14 -7.02 31.48
N TYR A 685 -8.23 -7.70 31.84
CA TYR A 685 -8.75 -8.84 31.09
C TYR A 685 -10.27 -8.74 30.95
N ILE A 686 -10.79 -9.36 29.88
CA ILE A 686 -12.22 -9.60 29.68
C ILE A 686 -12.49 -11.07 29.99
N VAL A 687 -13.45 -11.34 30.86
CA VAL A 687 -13.86 -12.68 31.24
C VAL A 687 -15.25 -12.93 30.69
N GLN A 688 -15.36 -13.84 29.74
CA GLN A 688 -16.63 -14.31 29.23
C GLN A 688 -17.10 -15.51 30.06
N VAL A 689 -18.32 -15.45 30.57
CA VAL A 689 -18.99 -16.50 31.33
C VAL A 689 -20.18 -16.98 30.52
N LYS A 690 -20.18 -18.26 30.14
CA LYS A 690 -21.28 -18.89 29.43
C LYS A 690 -21.95 -19.92 30.34
N ASP A 691 -23.25 -19.76 30.53
CA ASP A 691 -24.09 -20.78 31.18
C ASP A 691 -24.98 -21.49 30.14
N SER A 692 -25.96 -22.26 30.61
CA SER A 692 -26.86 -23.01 29.72
C SER A 692 -27.80 -22.14 28.88
N GLU A 693 -27.99 -20.87 29.26
CA GLU A 693 -29.00 -19.99 28.68
C GLU A 693 -28.40 -18.77 27.98
N SER A 694 -27.24 -18.28 28.41
CA SER A 694 -26.70 -16.98 27.99
C SER A 694 -25.19 -16.85 28.15
N THR A 695 -24.64 -15.81 27.54
CA THR A 695 -23.21 -15.44 27.63
C THR A 695 -23.09 -14.03 28.21
N PHE A 696 -22.19 -13.85 29.18
CA PHE A 696 -21.97 -12.61 29.90
C PHE A 696 -20.50 -12.21 29.86
N ASN A 697 -20.21 -10.92 29.70
CA ASN A 697 -18.84 -10.40 29.73
C ASN A 697 -18.61 -9.60 31.01
N LEU A 698 -17.52 -9.93 31.72
CA LEU A 698 -17.09 -9.32 32.97
C LEU A 698 -15.68 -8.75 32.81
N LYS A 699 -15.35 -7.73 33.59
CA LYS A 699 -14.02 -7.11 33.64
C LYS A 699 -13.20 -7.76 34.76
N LEU A 700 -11.97 -8.18 34.52
CA LEU A 700 -11.04 -8.68 35.53
C LEU A 700 -9.75 -7.86 35.55
N ILE A 701 -9.33 -7.38 36.71
CA ILE A 701 -8.06 -6.66 36.90
C ILE A 701 -7.11 -7.55 37.70
N LYS A 702 -5.94 -7.89 37.16
CA LYS A 702 -4.86 -8.61 37.86
C LYS A 702 -3.83 -7.61 38.38
N LYS A 703 -3.60 -7.60 39.70
CA LYS A 703 -2.65 -6.68 40.38
C LYS A 703 -1.19 -7.08 40.21
#